data_AF-A0A151IB87-F1
#
_entry.id   AF-A0A151IB87-F1
#
_cell.length_a   1.000
_cell.length_b   1.000
_cell.length_c   1.000
_cell.angle_alpha   90.00
_cell.angle_beta   90.00
_cell.angle_gamma   90.00
#
_symmetry.space_group_name_H-M   'P 1'
#
loop_
_entity.id
_entity.type
_entity.pdbx_description
1 polymer ?
#
loop_
_entity_poly.entity_id
_entity_poly.type
_entity_poly.pdbx_seq_one_letter_code
_entity_poly.pdbx_strand_id
1 'polypeptide(L)'
;MGFSASYSEVTMFENSLIQVDERKILENSFSQFVFDNADFNTNTLDGRGTFHAMGGIQCVTPSVGIEKFQHITRILGSKSAAKIAERGTISVLNFQKHASAGLETIKVANLDALFEVAKNILPTVPQFIWQYAKWKCVIDTPGWNGFMEQVTSDLPYVTSKIICLPFVNAPPSEYHTIYTSLVEAKNRCQRSKQVSCFVTFDQPLYWKACDIVAAADSTCDLENVIVRLGGFHLLMSFMGAVGFLMSGSGIEELFQLIYAENCVAKILAGHAYSRAVRAHILTHLALSKIILDSIDFTDAELDVLDDLCKVIERSSVLTATNVEEIQEIMRKFNNELKTLKSRSPTARLWVQYYEMITLMKNFIQAERSGDWELHLTTIQKMIPYFHASGHFLYAKSAHLTDKFWSGIMSDMTIEQCLMRAMKTRGGLTQGRGMSDSSIASWTLGMLSLVTVCEEIEAFASIMSETTEQHVDMRPTRVTRDNADVEKLSFWLDAHNPFPEGDNLMSIGTGIIGNELINCHRADEIGSQMMRNIEGKTFSSVSFKRKDKVQPLSIINSSITVESTQISIDPLLLFQRMCITKHSDSDMKNFLAFDLAPFPLPLFTVKGMRKGTKSSLYSAFTPLKDVQFGVNHAEIIDGGFLLHKVVWGTVTTFKQICCKYVKYVQDHFGSNVCVVFDGYTTDLSVAGTKSCERLRRLRKLRCADFVFDENTIPTVAQDKFLSNESNKKNFVIMLKTFLQNSKIEFLQAFEDADVLIVTTAIDKLSTYDSAEIIEEDIDLLVLLTGLAPNSTNIFFRKPCKGKIQEAVYGPQSLKYSNSVRENIFFLHAFSGCDTTSSLFNIGKTKFITAIKNHSQLQSAVELFKLKNVATEMLISTGELFLIAVYGGSKEESSLNSLRYKHFVKAASKNKFNLAVLPPTESSARQHILRTYHQVQTWLGNYKDPEEWGWRQTYAGLQPIQTTDQPAPPQLLRLISCKCKENCSGACGCRKAGIKCSTICYHCSGQMCTNGVTTVEISNDEFEETWDINDDVQENTQAGTEDYALDEENVIGLDTNDDYQPHEKRQRL
;
A
#
# COMPACT_ATOMS: atom_id res chain seq x y z
N MET A 1 29.29 12.97 -31.88
CA MET A 1 29.53 13.50 -33.25
C MET A 1 28.45 14.50 -33.63
N GLY A 2 28.59 15.76 -33.21
CA GLY A 2 27.61 16.84 -33.46
C GLY A 2 28.22 18.11 -34.05
N PHE A 3 29.47 18.06 -34.53
CA PHE A 3 30.15 19.22 -35.12
C PHE A 3 30.51 18.91 -36.58
N SER A 4 29.62 19.30 -37.51
CA SER A 4 29.87 19.46 -38.95
C SER A 4 30.02 18.19 -39.84
N ALA A 5 29.19 17.15 -39.68
CA ALA A 5 29.05 16.10 -40.70
C ALA A 5 27.69 16.20 -41.42
N SER A 6 27.69 16.06 -42.75
CA SER A 6 26.43 16.00 -43.53
C SER A 6 25.65 14.71 -43.21
N TYR A 7 24.31 14.70 -43.38
CA TYR A 7 23.49 13.49 -43.13
C TYR A 7 24.04 12.27 -43.89
N SER A 8 24.45 12.46 -45.14
CA SER A 8 25.08 11.41 -45.96
C SER A 8 26.39 10.88 -45.35
N GLU A 9 27.16 11.74 -44.70
CA GLU A 9 28.40 11.35 -44.03
C GLU A 9 28.13 10.59 -42.73
N VAL A 10 27.13 11.01 -41.94
CA VAL A 10 26.68 10.27 -40.76
C VAL A 10 26.15 8.89 -41.14
N THR A 11 25.27 8.80 -42.14
CA THR A 11 24.75 7.51 -42.65
C THR A 11 25.85 6.61 -43.20
N MET A 12 26.90 7.18 -43.79
CA MET A 12 28.04 6.41 -44.30
C MET A 12 28.94 5.90 -43.15
N PHE A 13 29.12 6.67 -42.08
CA PHE A 13 29.78 6.17 -40.85
C PHE A 13 28.95 5.07 -40.18
N GLU A 14 27.65 5.25 -40.04
CA GLU A 14 26.72 4.25 -39.51
C GLU A 14 26.79 2.94 -40.32
N ASN A 15 26.74 3.03 -41.66
CA ASN A 15 26.90 1.87 -42.53
C ASN A 15 28.28 1.22 -42.42
N SER A 16 29.34 1.99 -42.18
CA SER A 16 30.68 1.44 -41.99
C SER A 16 30.78 0.68 -40.66
N LEU A 17 30.12 1.18 -39.61
CA LEU A 17 30.06 0.56 -38.28
C LEU A 17 29.26 -0.74 -38.28
N ILE A 18 28.09 -0.77 -38.93
CA ILE A 18 27.26 -1.98 -39.12
C ILE A 18 28.04 -3.11 -39.81
N GLN A 19 29.09 -2.76 -40.57
CA GLN A 19 29.90 -3.69 -41.35
C GLN A 19 31.12 -4.26 -40.60
N VAL A 20 31.47 -3.73 -39.43
CA VAL A 20 32.56 -4.28 -38.60
C VAL A 20 32.14 -5.63 -38.02
N ASP A 21 33.03 -6.61 -38.04
CA ASP A 21 32.80 -7.90 -37.40
C ASP A 21 32.79 -7.75 -35.87
N GLU A 22 32.07 -8.62 -35.18
CA GLU A 22 32.01 -8.59 -33.72
C GLU A 22 33.41 -8.70 -33.11
N ARG A 23 33.67 -7.87 -32.08
CA ARG A 23 34.96 -7.88 -31.37
C ARG A 23 35.20 -9.26 -30.77
N LYS A 24 36.41 -9.79 -30.96
CA LYS A 24 36.79 -11.07 -30.39
C LYS A 24 36.89 -10.96 -28.87
N ILE A 25 36.34 -11.95 -28.19
CA ILE A 25 36.45 -12.13 -26.75
C ILE A 25 37.67 -13.00 -26.47
N LEU A 26 38.52 -12.54 -25.54
CA LEU A 26 39.76 -13.21 -25.18
C LEU A 26 39.49 -14.48 -24.36
N GLU A 27 40.34 -15.50 -24.54
CA GLU A 27 40.16 -16.88 -24.01
C GLU A 27 40.15 -17.01 -22.48
N ASN A 28 40.41 -15.92 -21.74
CA ASN A 28 40.37 -15.86 -20.27
C ASN A 28 39.24 -14.96 -19.73
N SER A 29 38.27 -14.62 -20.59
CA SER A 29 37.14 -13.76 -20.20
C SER A 29 35.91 -14.61 -19.96
N PHE A 30 35.17 -14.28 -18.91
CA PHE A 30 33.90 -14.89 -18.58
C PHE A 30 32.75 -14.18 -19.27
N SER A 31 31.93 -14.92 -20.02
CA SER A 31 30.71 -14.45 -20.68
C SER A 31 29.47 -15.05 -20.03
N GLN A 32 28.49 -14.19 -19.72
CA GLN A 32 27.13 -14.62 -19.41
C GLN A 32 26.12 -13.90 -20.29
N PHE A 33 24.99 -14.55 -20.55
CA PHE A 33 23.97 -14.08 -21.47
C PHE A 33 22.66 -13.87 -20.74
N VAL A 34 21.89 -12.91 -21.23
CA VAL A 34 20.55 -12.60 -20.72
C VAL A 34 19.67 -12.35 -21.91
N PHE A 35 18.50 -12.97 -21.92
CA PHE A 35 17.49 -12.74 -22.96
C PHE A 35 16.15 -12.44 -22.30
N ASP A 36 15.44 -11.48 -22.89
CA ASP A 36 14.15 -11.01 -22.37
C ASP A 36 13.26 -10.47 -23.49
N ASN A 37 11.99 -10.27 -23.17
CA ASN A 37 10.98 -9.76 -24.08
C ASN A 37 11.28 -8.31 -24.46
N ALA A 38 11.32 -8.05 -25.77
CA ALA A 38 11.43 -6.71 -26.31
C ALA A 38 10.13 -6.32 -27.01
N ASP A 39 9.26 -5.66 -26.24
CA ASP A 39 7.92 -5.31 -26.67
C ASP A 39 7.75 -3.81 -26.86
N PHE A 40 7.24 -3.40 -28.03
CA PHE A 40 6.79 -2.03 -28.27
C PHE A 40 5.72 -1.93 -29.35
N ASN A 41 4.85 -0.93 -29.21
CA ASN A 41 3.84 -0.63 -30.23
C ASN A 41 4.53 -0.18 -31.51
N THR A 42 4.32 -0.90 -32.60
CA THR A 42 4.63 -0.39 -33.93
C THR A 42 3.50 0.55 -34.31
N ASN A 43 3.82 1.79 -34.70
CA ASN A 43 2.82 2.77 -35.12
C ASN A 43 2.23 2.39 -36.49
N THR A 44 1.45 1.31 -36.53
CA THR A 44 0.61 0.91 -37.66
C THR A 44 -0.67 1.75 -37.68
N LEU A 45 -1.25 1.98 -38.86
CA LEU A 45 -2.42 2.84 -39.04
C LEU A 45 -3.67 2.36 -38.26
N ASP A 46 -3.73 1.08 -37.91
CA ASP A 46 -4.79 0.45 -37.13
C ASP A 46 -4.54 0.46 -35.61
N GLY A 47 -3.35 0.89 -35.16
CA GLY A 47 -2.94 0.86 -33.75
C GLY A 47 -2.77 -0.54 -33.15
N ARG A 48 -2.71 -1.59 -33.97
CA ARG A 48 -2.67 -3.00 -33.52
C ARG A 48 -1.33 -3.70 -33.72
N GLY A 49 -0.36 -3.07 -34.40
CA GLY A 49 0.97 -3.64 -34.57
C GLY A 49 1.78 -3.58 -33.27
N THR A 50 2.25 -4.73 -32.79
CA THR A 50 3.24 -4.82 -31.71
C THR A 50 4.47 -5.53 -32.25
N PHE A 51 5.66 -4.94 -32.07
CA PHE A 51 6.90 -5.65 -32.25
C PHE A 51 7.09 -6.51 -31.00
N HIS A 52 7.13 -7.83 -31.20
CA HIS A 52 7.25 -8.83 -30.14
C HIS A 52 8.42 -9.75 -30.50
N ALA A 53 9.61 -9.46 -29.99
CA ALA A 53 10.84 -10.16 -30.32
C ALA A 53 11.70 -10.43 -29.08
N MET A 54 12.65 -11.36 -29.19
CA MET A 54 13.60 -11.64 -28.10
C MET A 54 14.80 -10.72 -28.21
N GLY A 55 15.00 -9.86 -27.20
CA GLY A 55 16.22 -9.07 -27.02
C GLY A 55 17.24 -9.84 -26.20
N GLY A 56 18.53 -9.59 -26.42
CA GLY A 56 19.60 -10.23 -25.66
C GLY A 56 20.77 -9.31 -25.37
N ILE A 57 21.49 -9.60 -24.28
CA ILE A 57 22.78 -9.00 -23.96
C ILE A 57 23.79 -10.08 -23.55
N GLN A 58 25.07 -9.77 -23.74
CA GLN A 58 26.22 -10.54 -23.27
C GLN A 58 27.05 -9.66 -22.34
N CYS A 59 27.27 -10.12 -21.10
CA CYS A 59 28.15 -9.46 -20.13
C CYS A 59 29.49 -10.19 -20.10
N VAL A 60 30.57 -9.48 -20.44
CA VAL A 60 31.95 -10.02 -20.50
C VAL A 60 32.77 -9.47 -19.35
N THR A 61 33.43 -10.34 -18.59
CA THR A 61 34.25 -9.98 -17.42
C THR A 61 35.63 -10.66 -17.49
N PRO A 62 36.74 -9.93 -17.31
CA PRO A 62 36.82 -8.48 -17.10
C PRO A 62 36.49 -7.70 -18.38
N SER A 63 36.20 -6.41 -18.25
CA SER A 63 35.86 -5.50 -19.35
C SER A 63 36.96 -5.37 -20.41
N VAL A 64 38.22 -5.57 -19.99
CA VAL A 64 39.41 -5.66 -20.87
C VAL A 64 39.49 -6.97 -21.66
N GLY A 65 38.59 -7.92 -21.42
CA GLY A 65 38.47 -9.21 -22.10
C GLY A 65 37.96 -9.13 -23.53
N ILE A 66 37.75 -7.92 -24.06
CA ILE A 66 37.27 -7.66 -25.42
C ILE A 66 38.39 -6.95 -26.19
N GLU A 67 38.71 -7.45 -27.39
CA GLU A 67 39.71 -6.81 -28.25
C GLU A 67 39.35 -5.34 -28.56
N LYS A 68 40.36 -4.47 -28.54
CA LYS A 68 40.18 -3.06 -28.95
C LYS A 68 39.85 -2.99 -30.44
N PHE A 69 39.07 -1.97 -30.83
CA PHE A 69 38.79 -1.71 -32.24
C PHE A 69 40.11 -1.51 -33.02
N GLN A 70 40.28 -2.26 -34.12
CA GLN A 70 41.22 -1.91 -35.16
C GLN A 70 40.54 -0.99 -36.19
N HIS A 71 41.32 -0.22 -36.95
CA HIS A 71 40.86 0.78 -37.93
C HIS A 71 39.58 0.37 -38.68
N ILE A 72 38.50 1.15 -38.48
CA ILE A 72 37.23 0.94 -39.18
C ILE A 72 37.34 1.49 -40.59
N THR A 73 37.27 0.62 -41.60
CA THR A 73 37.35 1.02 -43.01
C THR A 73 36.09 1.76 -43.43
N ARG A 74 36.24 3.01 -43.88
CA ARG A 74 35.15 3.83 -44.43
C ARG A 74 34.59 3.19 -45.71
N ILE A 75 33.31 2.87 -45.73
CA ILE A 75 32.64 2.28 -46.90
C ILE A 75 32.09 3.39 -47.80
N LEU A 76 32.53 3.42 -49.06
CA LEU A 76 32.04 4.36 -50.08
C LEU A 76 30.86 3.73 -50.83
N GLY A 77 29.63 4.04 -50.39
CA GLY A 77 28.37 3.62 -51.06
C GLY A 77 27.30 3.12 -50.08
N SER A 78 26.02 3.31 -50.40
CA SER A 78 24.90 2.80 -49.59
C SER A 78 24.61 1.33 -49.94
N LYS A 79 24.45 0.47 -48.92
CA LYS A 79 23.92 -0.89 -49.12
C LYS A 79 22.39 -0.85 -49.15
N SER A 80 21.78 -1.82 -49.82
CA SER A 80 20.32 -1.95 -49.82
C SER A 80 19.80 -2.29 -48.42
N ALA A 81 18.60 -1.77 -48.10
CA ALA A 81 17.89 -2.03 -46.85
C ALA A 81 17.83 -3.54 -46.51
N ALA A 82 17.65 -4.41 -47.51
CA ALA A 82 17.60 -5.86 -47.33
C ALA A 82 18.89 -6.47 -46.76
N LYS A 83 20.07 -6.02 -47.19
CA LYS A 83 21.37 -6.52 -46.68
C LYS A 83 21.67 -6.05 -45.26
N ILE A 84 21.13 -4.91 -44.88
CA ILE A 84 21.24 -4.40 -43.50
C ILE A 84 20.32 -5.21 -42.59
N ALA A 85 19.09 -5.47 -43.03
CA ALA A 85 18.13 -6.31 -42.32
C ALA A 85 18.67 -7.73 -42.06
N GLU A 86 19.25 -8.39 -43.07
CA GLU A 86 19.81 -9.75 -42.96
C GLU A 86 20.91 -9.87 -41.89
N ARG A 87 21.68 -8.80 -41.63
CA ARG A 87 22.77 -8.80 -40.65
C ARG A 87 22.30 -8.53 -39.21
N GLY A 88 21.11 -7.96 -39.05
CA GLY A 88 20.57 -7.50 -37.77
C GLY A 88 19.61 -8.47 -37.08
N THR A 89 19.43 -9.67 -37.65
CA THR A 89 18.44 -10.65 -37.19
C THR A 89 19.09 -12.02 -37.02
N ILE A 90 18.78 -12.69 -35.92
CA ILE A 90 19.14 -14.11 -35.74
C ILE A 90 18.05 -14.96 -36.40
N SER A 91 18.46 -15.83 -37.32
CA SER A 91 17.55 -16.78 -37.97
C SER A 91 16.98 -17.77 -36.94
N VAL A 92 15.66 -17.91 -36.91
CA VAL A 92 14.97 -18.82 -35.99
C VAL A 92 15.29 -20.27 -36.32
N LEU A 93 15.73 -21.02 -35.31
CA LEU A 93 15.98 -22.46 -35.37
C LEU A 93 14.76 -23.24 -34.91
N ASN A 94 14.49 -24.36 -35.58
CA ASN A 94 13.43 -25.28 -35.19
C ASN A 94 13.87 -26.17 -34.03
N PHE A 95 12.98 -26.33 -33.06
CA PHE A 95 13.15 -27.21 -31.90
C PHE A 95 12.07 -28.28 -31.94
N GLN A 96 12.47 -29.55 -31.90
CA GLN A 96 11.53 -30.67 -31.81
C GLN A 96 11.74 -31.41 -30.49
N LYS A 97 10.68 -31.49 -29.69
CA LYS A 97 10.70 -32.21 -28.42
C LYS A 97 10.39 -33.68 -28.65
N HIS A 98 11.27 -34.59 -28.24
CA HIS A 98 11.00 -36.02 -28.22
C HIS A 98 10.01 -36.38 -27.08
N ALA A 99 9.15 -37.38 -27.31
CA ALA A 99 8.30 -37.92 -26.25
C ALA A 99 9.16 -38.60 -25.18
N SER A 100 8.89 -38.39 -23.89
CA SER A 100 9.67 -38.87 -22.71
C SER A 100 10.88 -38.00 -22.30
N ALA A 101 10.96 -36.74 -22.73
CA ALA A 101 12.10 -35.83 -22.51
C ALA A 101 11.68 -34.48 -21.89
N GLY A 102 12.63 -33.74 -21.29
CA GLY A 102 12.37 -32.42 -20.70
C GLY A 102 12.01 -32.47 -19.21
N LEU A 103 11.16 -31.55 -18.72
CA LEU A 103 10.86 -31.38 -17.29
C LEU A 103 10.24 -32.62 -16.61
N GLU A 104 9.71 -33.57 -17.36
CA GLU A 104 9.20 -34.84 -16.80
C GLU A 104 10.29 -35.77 -16.28
N THR A 105 11.55 -35.58 -16.71
CA THR A 105 12.71 -36.35 -16.24
C THR A 105 13.29 -35.79 -14.94
N ILE A 106 12.98 -34.52 -14.60
CA ILE A 106 13.50 -33.84 -13.42
C ILE A 106 12.64 -34.21 -12.20
N LYS A 107 13.27 -34.83 -11.19
CA LYS A 107 12.63 -35.13 -9.90
C LYS A 107 12.98 -34.07 -8.86
N VAL A 108 12.00 -33.68 -8.06
CA VAL A 108 12.21 -32.78 -6.92
C VAL A 108 12.92 -33.56 -5.81
N ALA A 109 14.09 -33.08 -5.41
CA ALA A 109 14.87 -33.63 -4.31
C ALA A 109 14.63 -32.83 -3.01
N ASN A 110 14.94 -33.46 -1.88
CA ASN A 110 14.95 -32.80 -0.58
C ASN A 110 16.21 -31.92 -0.47
N LEU A 111 16.03 -30.60 -0.39
CA LEU A 111 17.14 -29.64 -0.34
C LEU A 111 17.95 -29.75 0.96
N ASP A 112 17.30 -29.99 2.10
CA ASP A 112 18.00 -30.11 3.39
C ASP A 112 18.89 -31.35 3.43
N ALA A 113 18.57 -32.38 2.65
CA ALA A 113 19.42 -33.57 2.49
C ALA A 113 20.61 -33.35 1.54
N LEU A 114 20.53 -32.36 0.65
CA LEU A 114 21.58 -32.02 -0.32
C LEU A 114 22.53 -30.94 0.21
N PHE A 115 21.98 -29.94 0.90
CA PHE A 115 22.68 -28.79 1.45
C PHE A 115 22.10 -28.47 2.83
N GLU A 116 22.80 -28.88 3.89
CA GLU A 116 22.38 -28.57 5.26
C GLU A 116 22.67 -27.09 5.55
N VAL A 117 21.61 -26.32 5.83
CA VAL A 117 21.72 -24.89 6.12
C VAL A 117 21.18 -24.59 7.52
N ALA A 118 21.90 -23.76 8.27
CA ALA A 118 21.45 -23.30 9.58
C ALA A 118 20.05 -22.66 9.47
N LYS A 119 19.09 -23.14 10.26
CA LYS A 119 17.68 -22.68 10.20
C LYS A 119 17.47 -21.23 10.62
N ASN A 120 18.36 -20.68 11.45
CA ASN A 120 18.24 -19.31 11.91
C ASN A 120 18.46 -18.33 10.75
N ILE A 121 17.66 -17.27 10.70
CA ILE A 121 17.81 -16.16 9.76
C ILE A 121 18.31 -14.96 10.55
N LEU A 122 19.59 -14.62 10.37
CA LEU A 122 20.25 -13.54 11.08
C LEU A 122 20.95 -12.60 10.08
N PRO A 123 21.09 -11.30 10.41
CA PRO A 123 21.93 -10.40 9.64
C PRO A 123 23.38 -10.90 9.65
N THR A 124 24.10 -10.68 8.56
CA THR A 124 25.57 -10.87 8.56
C THR A 124 26.21 -9.87 9.53
N VAL A 125 27.44 -10.13 9.99
CA VAL A 125 28.14 -9.22 10.92
C VAL A 125 28.19 -7.77 10.39
N PRO A 126 28.56 -7.50 9.12
CA PRO A 126 28.51 -6.14 8.59
C PRO A 126 27.11 -5.51 8.64
N GLN A 127 26.06 -6.29 8.37
CA GLN A 127 24.68 -5.80 8.46
C GLN A 127 24.28 -5.48 9.90
N PHE A 128 24.70 -6.30 10.86
CA PHE A 128 24.46 -6.08 12.29
C PHE A 128 25.20 -4.83 12.78
N ILE A 129 26.48 -4.67 12.44
CA ILE A 129 27.27 -3.47 12.79
C ILE A 129 26.65 -2.21 12.19
N TRP A 130 26.13 -2.26 10.95
CA TRP A 130 25.39 -1.14 10.37
C TRP A 130 24.12 -0.79 11.17
N GLN A 131 23.35 -1.79 11.61
CA GLN A 131 22.16 -1.59 12.44
C GLN A 131 22.52 -0.98 13.79
N TYR A 132 23.59 -1.48 14.42
CA TYR A 132 24.12 -0.97 15.67
C TYR A 132 24.60 0.49 15.54
N ALA A 133 25.37 0.81 14.50
CA ALA A 133 25.83 2.17 14.23
C ALA A 133 24.67 3.16 14.06
N LYS A 134 23.61 2.73 13.36
CA LYS A 134 22.37 3.52 13.20
C LYS A 134 21.56 3.63 14.49
N TRP A 135 21.59 2.62 15.36
CA TRP A 135 20.95 2.65 16.68
C TRP A 135 21.68 3.61 17.64
N LYS A 136 23.02 3.59 17.65
CA LYS A 136 23.87 4.53 18.40
C LYS A 136 23.94 5.94 17.80
N CYS A 137 23.25 6.19 16.68
CA CYS A 137 23.25 7.47 15.97
C CYS A 137 24.67 7.95 15.58
N VAL A 138 25.55 7.02 15.17
CA VAL A 138 26.90 7.35 14.71
C VAL A 138 26.82 8.26 13.48
N ILE A 139 27.47 9.43 13.59
CA ILE A 139 27.47 10.50 12.59
C ILE A 139 28.00 9.97 11.24
N ASP A 140 27.44 10.45 10.14
CA ASP A 140 27.82 10.12 8.76
C ASP A 140 27.72 8.62 8.38
N THR A 141 27.00 7.81 9.16
CA THR A 141 26.68 6.43 8.75
C THR A 141 25.71 6.45 7.56
N PRO A 142 26.09 5.96 6.37
CA PRO A 142 25.23 6.01 5.19
C PRO A 142 24.05 5.02 5.26
N GLY A 143 23.20 5.03 4.23
CA GLY A 143 22.25 3.95 4.01
C GLY A 143 22.94 2.59 3.82
N TRP A 144 22.20 1.49 3.94
CA TRP A 144 22.78 0.14 3.95
C TRP A 144 23.68 -0.14 2.73
N ASN A 145 23.27 0.21 1.51
CA ASN A 145 24.10 -0.03 0.32
C ASN A 145 25.42 0.75 0.38
N GLY A 146 25.36 2.03 0.78
CA GLY A 146 26.57 2.86 0.93
C GLY A 146 27.49 2.37 2.04
N PHE A 147 26.93 1.77 3.10
CA PHE A 147 27.73 1.15 4.16
C PHE A 147 28.42 -0.12 3.65
N MET A 148 27.68 -0.96 2.92
CA MET A 148 28.23 -2.17 2.31
C MET A 148 29.36 -1.85 1.33
N GLU A 149 29.21 -0.81 0.50
CA GLU A 149 30.26 -0.34 -0.40
C GLU A 149 31.52 0.10 0.34
N GLN A 150 31.39 0.80 1.47
CA GLN A 150 32.54 1.21 2.28
C GLN A 150 33.25 0.02 2.92
N VAL A 151 32.53 -0.96 3.49
CA VAL A 151 33.16 -2.15 4.09
C VAL A 151 33.80 -3.06 3.03
N THR A 152 33.35 -3.01 1.78
CA THR A 152 33.93 -3.79 0.68
C THR A 152 34.91 -3.00 -0.20
N SER A 153 35.22 -1.75 0.13
CA SER A 153 35.99 -0.86 -0.74
C SER A 153 37.40 -1.37 -1.08
N ASP A 154 38.03 -2.11 -0.16
CA ASP A 154 39.35 -2.70 -0.34
C ASP A 154 39.32 -4.09 -1.01
N LEU A 155 38.13 -4.64 -1.26
CA LEU A 155 38.01 -5.94 -1.92
C LEU A 155 38.30 -5.81 -3.42
N PRO A 156 39.09 -6.73 -4.00
CA PRO A 156 39.36 -6.71 -5.43
C PRO A 156 38.06 -6.97 -6.21
N TYR A 157 37.78 -6.12 -7.20
CA TYR A 157 36.70 -6.32 -8.16
C TYR A 157 37.20 -6.16 -9.59
N VAL A 158 36.44 -6.72 -10.53
CA VAL A 158 36.66 -6.58 -11.96
C VAL A 158 35.39 -6.05 -12.62
N THR A 159 35.52 -5.07 -13.50
CA THR A 159 34.37 -4.50 -14.21
C THR A 159 33.93 -5.41 -15.34
N SER A 160 32.63 -5.46 -15.62
CA SER A 160 32.07 -6.14 -16.79
C SER A 160 31.82 -5.14 -17.92
N LYS A 161 31.92 -5.59 -19.18
CA LYS A 161 31.48 -4.82 -20.36
C LYS A 161 30.26 -5.49 -20.97
N ILE A 162 29.23 -4.69 -21.27
CA ILE A 162 27.93 -5.15 -21.78
C ILE A 162 27.93 -5.02 -23.30
N ILE A 163 27.50 -6.08 -23.98
CA ILE A 163 27.35 -6.15 -25.43
C ILE A 163 25.88 -6.50 -25.73
N CYS A 164 25.14 -5.62 -26.40
CA CYS A 164 23.81 -5.98 -26.91
C CYS A 164 23.91 -7.02 -28.02
N LEU A 165 22.94 -7.92 -28.11
CA LEU A 165 22.89 -8.96 -29.14
C LEU A 165 21.86 -8.58 -30.20
N PRO A 166 22.01 -9.07 -31.44
CA PRO A 166 20.95 -8.94 -32.44
C PRO A 166 19.65 -9.60 -31.96
N PHE A 167 18.50 -9.07 -32.40
CA PHE A 167 17.20 -9.62 -32.01
C PHE A 167 16.95 -10.99 -32.67
N VAL A 168 16.28 -11.87 -31.94
CA VAL A 168 15.54 -12.99 -32.56
C VAL A 168 14.15 -12.45 -32.89
N ASN A 169 13.90 -12.18 -34.17
CA ASN A 169 12.64 -11.61 -34.67
C ASN A 169 11.52 -12.66 -34.70
N ALA A 170 11.18 -13.19 -33.53
CA ALA A 170 10.07 -14.10 -33.31
C ALA A 170 9.55 -13.94 -31.87
N PRO A 171 8.28 -14.28 -31.60
CA PRO A 171 7.71 -14.18 -30.26
C PRO A 171 8.59 -14.87 -29.20
N PRO A 172 9.04 -14.16 -28.15
CA PRO A 172 9.89 -14.70 -27.10
C PRO A 172 9.35 -15.95 -26.41
N SER A 173 8.03 -16.05 -26.30
CA SER A 173 7.40 -17.16 -25.61
C SER A 173 7.42 -18.48 -26.42
N GLU A 174 7.79 -18.46 -27.70
CA GLU A 174 7.86 -19.66 -28.53
C GLU A 174 9.10 -20.50 -28.22
N TYR A 175 8.95 -21.83 -28.20
CA TYR A 175 10.06 -22.75 -27.94
C TYR A 175 11.21 -22.60 -28.94
N HIS A 176 10.89 -22.32 -30.21
CA HIS A 176 11.86 -22.07 -31.27
C HIS A 176 12.72 -20.83 -30.98
N THR A 177 12.11 -19.75 -30.49
CA THR A 177 12.80 -18.50 -30.15
C THR A 177 13.76 -18.69 -28.99
N ILE A 178 13.32 -19.39 -27.94
CA ILE A 178 14.14 -19.67 -26.76
C ILE A 178 15.29 -20.61 -27.12
N TYR A 179 15.02 -21.67 -27.89
CA TYR A 179 16.05 -22.59 -28.39
C TYR A 179 17.11 -21.86 -29.23
N THR A 180 16.66 -20.98 -30.13
CA THR A 180 17.56 -20.13 -30.94
C THR A 180 18.47 -19.27 -30.06
N SER A 181 17.92 -18.68 -29.00
CA SER A 181 18.67 -17.84 -28.05
C SER A 181 19.72 -18.64 -27.28
N LEU A 182 19.37 -19.85 -26.83
CA LEU A 182 20.30 -20.77 -26.14
C LEU A 182 21.45 -21.21 -27.05
N VAL A 183 21.15 -21.57 -28.30
CA VAL A 183 22.15 -21.97 -29.30
C VAL A 183 23.07 -20.80 -29.65
N GLU A 184 22.54 -19.59 -29.81
CA GLU A 184 23.36 -18.41 -30.07
C GLU A 184 24.34 -18.11 -28.93
N ALA A 185 23.87 -18.14 -27.68
CA ALA A 185 24.71 -17.95 -26.50
C ALA A 185 25.82 -19.01 -26.41
N LYS A 186 25.47 -20.28 -26.65
CA LYS A 186 26.42 -21.40 -26.69
C LYS A 186 27.46 -21.20 -27.79
N ASN A 187 27.06 -20.89 -29.02
CA ASN A 187 27.98 -20.69 -30.14
C ASN A 187 28.98 -19.56 -29.84
N ARG A 188 28.54 -18.50 -29.15
CA ARG A 188 29.42 -17.41 -28.70
C ARG A 188 30.41 -17.86 -27.63
N CYS A 189 29.96 -18.64 -26.64
CA CYS A 189 30.86 -19.25 -25.66
C CYS A 189 31.95 -20.13 -26.32
N GLN A 190 31.58 -20.92 -27.34
CA GLN A 190 32.53 -21.76 -28.06
C GLN A 190 33.60 -20.94 -28.79
N ARG A 191 33.25 -19.78 -29.36
CA ARG A 191 34.21 -18.85 -29.99
C ARG A 191 35.24 -18.30 -29.00
N SER A 192 34.84 -18.09 -27.74
CA SER A 192 35.73 -17.65 -26.64
C SER A 192 36.35 -18.81 -25.87
N LYS A 193 36.16 -20.06 -26.32
CA LYS A 193 36.59 -21.30 -25.61
C LYS A 193 36.06 -21.44 -24.18
N GLN A 194 34.95 -20.79 -23.87
CA GLN A 194 34.26 -20.98 -22.60
C GLN A 194 33.44 -22.27 -22.66
N VAL A 195 33.70 -23.20 -21.73
CA VAL A 195 33.04 -24.51 -21.71
C VAL A 195 31.57 -24.38 -21.28
N SER A 196 31.31 -23.77 -20.13
CA SER A 196 29.96 -23.62 -19.57
C SER A 196 29.30 -22.33 -20.05
N CYS A 197 28.08 -22.39 -20.58
CA CYS A 197 27.34 -21.23 -21.08
C CYS A 197 26.22 -20.85 -20.11
N PHE A 198 26.25 -19.64 -19.55
CA PHE A 198 25.22 -19.17 -18.61
C PHE A 198 24.20 -18.29 -19.32
N VAL A 199 22.92 -18.65 -19.24
CA VAL A 199 21.84 -17.90 -19.89
C VAL A 199 20.73 -17.62 -18.89
N THR A 200 20.44 -16.34 -18.67
CA THR A 200 19.43 -15.87 -17.70
C THR A 200 18.15 -15.46 -18.40
N PHE A 201 17.02 -15.85 -17.82
CA PHE A 201 15.66 -15.55 -18.30
C PHE A 201 14.73 -15.17 -17.14
N ASP A 202 13.72 -14.33 -17.41
CA ASP A 202 12.59 -14.16 -16.49
C ASP A 202 11.78 -15.48 -16.38
N GLN A 203 11.05 -15.63 -15.28
CA GLN A 203 10.36 -16.83 -14.84
C GLN A 203 9.55 -17.56 -15.95
N PRO A 204 8.73 -16.88 -16.79
CA PRO A 204 7.96 -17.58 -17.82
C PRO A 204 8.81 -18.23 -18.90
N LEU A 205 9.92 -17.57 -19.28
CA LEU A 205 10.87 -18.05 -20.29
C LEU A 205 11.82 -19.10 -19.70
N TYR A 206 12.24 -18.90 -18.45
CA TYR A 206 13.12 -19.79 -17.68
C TYR A 206 12.65 -21.24 -17.71
N TRP A 207 11.35 -21.49 -17.50
CA TRP A 207 10.83 -22.87 -17.52
C TRP A 207 10.91 -23.54 -18.88
N LYS A 208 10.63 -22.81 -19.95
CA LYS A 208 10.73 -23.34 -21.31
C LYS A 208 12.19 -23.59 -21.67
N ALA A 209 13.09 -22.71 -21.26
CA ALA A 209 14.53 -22.91 -21.41
C ALA A 209 15.02 -24.15 -20.64
N CYS A 210 14.56 -24.36 -19.39
CA CYS A 210 14.85 -25.57 -18.63
C CYS A 210 14.30 -26.83 -19.31
N ASP A 211 13.08 -26.77 -19.85
CA ASP A 211 12.47 -27.88 -20.58
C ASP A 211 13.27 -28.23 -21.85
N ILE A 212 13.72 -27.22 -22.60
CA ILE A 212 14.58 -27.38 -23.78
C ILE A 212 15.91 -28.03 -23.41
N VAL A 213 16.61 -27.50 -22.41
CA VAL A 213 17.91 -28.05 -21.98
C VAL A 213 17.76 -29.47 -21.43
N ALA A 214 16.70 -29.77 -20.67
CA ALA A 214 16.43 -31.11 -20.17
C ALA A 214 15.93 -32.09 -21.26
N ALA A 215 15.45 -31.57 -22.39
CA ALA A 215 15.05 -32.37 -23.55
C ALA A 215 16.15 -32.50 -24.61
N ALA A 216 17.26 -31.76 -24.46
CA ALA A 216 18.38 -31.80 -25.39
C ALA A 216 19.03 -33.18 -25.39
N ASP A 217 19.16 -33.78 -26.58
CA ASP A 217 19.95 -34.97 -26.78
C ASP A 217 21.42 -34.61 -27.12
N SER A 218 22.26 -35.63 -27.32
CA SER A 218 23.66 -35.47 -27.70
C SER A 218 23.86 -34.78 -29.06
N THR A 219 22.80 -34.58 -29.85
CA THR A 219 22.88 -33.89 -31.15
C THR A 219 22.66 -32.38 -31.03
N CYS A 220 22.00 -31.94 -29.95
CA CYS A 220 21.73 -30.53 -29.68
C CYS A 220 22.91 -29.81 -28.97
N ASP A 221 23.79 -30.57 -28.31
CA ASP A 221 25.02 -30.07 -27.65
C ASP A 221 24.73 -28.87 -26.72
N LEU A 222 23.66 -28.99 -25.91
CA LEU A 222 23.26 -28.02 -24.87
C LEU A 222 23.64 -28.48 -23.45
N GLU A 223 24.40 -29.58 -23.32
CA GLU A 223 24.76 -30.19 -22.03
C GLU A 223 25.48 -29.24 -21.06
N ASN A 224 26.28 -28.33 -21.62
CA ASN A 224 27.05 -27.33 -20.89
C ASN A 224 26.33 -25.98 -20.72
N VAL A 225 25.06 -25.88 -21.15
CA VAL A 225 24.24 -24.68 -20.97
C VAL A 225 23.55 -24.72 -19.61
N ILE A 226 23.74 -23.66 -18.82
CA ILE A 226 23.20 -23.47 -17.48
C ILE A 226 22.20 -22.33 -17.55
N VAL A 227 20.91 -22.68 -17.42
CA VAL A 227 19.81 -21.73 -17.41
C VAL A 227 19.65 -21.15 -16.01
N ARG A 228 19.57 -19.83 -15.89
CA ARG A 228 19.39 -19.10 -14.63
C ARG A 228 18.06 -18.37 -14.61
N LEU A 229 17.43 -18.37 -13.43
CA LEU A 229 16.25 -17.57 -13.16
C LEU A 229 16.68 -16.13 -12.85
N GLY A 230 15.98 -15.15 -13.44
CA GLY A 230 16.23 -13.72 -13.22
C GLY A 230 16.17 -13.34 -11.74
N GLY A 231 17.29 -12.87 -11.20
CA GLY A 231 17.41 -12.52 -9.79
C GLY A 231 16.58 -11.29 -9.44
N PHE A 232 16.54 -10.28 -10.31
CA PHE A 232 15.77 -9.06 -10.08
C PHE A 232 14.27 -9.34 -9.97
N HIS A 233 13.72 -10.10 -10.92
CA HIS A 233 12.31 -10.47 -10.90
C HIS A 233 11.96 -11.43 -9.75
N LEU A 234 12.88 -12.33 -9.38
CA LEU A 234 12.74 -13.16 -8.17
C LEU A 234 12.64 -12.30 -6.91
N LEU A 235 13.50 -11.30 -6.76
CA LEU A 235 13.50 -10.42 -5.59
C LEU A 235 12.24 -9.52 -5.54
N MET A 236 11.78 -9.02 -6.69
CA MET A 236 10.49 -8.32 -6.79
C MET A 236 9.34 -9.20 -6.34
N SER A 237 9.30 -10.45 -6.82
CA SER A 237 8.30 -11.44 -6.42
C SER A 237 8.38 -11.76 -4.92
N PHE A 238 9.60 -11.81 -4.35
CA PHE A 238 9.79 -12.02 -2.92
C PHE A 238 9.27 -10.86 -2.08
N MET A 239 9.53 -9.61 -2.49
CA MET A 239 8.91 -8.43 -1.85
C MET A 239 7.38 -8.47 -1.98
N GLY A 240 6.85 -8.93 -3.12
CA GLY A 240 5.42 -9.21 -3.29
C GLY A 240 4.89 -10.26 -2.31
N ALA A 241 5.66 -11.33 -2.06
CA ALA A 241 5.33 -12.35 -1.06
C ALA A 241 5.34 -11.76 0.37
N VAL A 242 6.31 -10.90 0.71
CA VAL A 242 6.32 -10.14 1.97
C VAL A 242 5.05 -9.30 2.09
N GLY A 243 4.71 -8.52 1.05
CA GLY A 243 3.52 -7.68 1.03
C GLY A 243 2.24 -8.48 1.21
N PHE A 244 2.11 -9.64 0.55
CA PHE A 244 0.98 -10.54 0.75
C PHE A 244 0.87 -11.03 2.20
N LEU A 245 1.97 -11.50 2.80
CA LEU A 245 1.98 -12.04 4.16
C LEU A 245 1.68 -10.96 5.22
N MET A 246 2.14 -9.73 4.98
CA MET A 246 1.94 -8.59 5.86
C MET A 246 0.64 -7.83 5.58
N SER A 247 -0.13 -8.23 4.57
CA SER A 247 -1.36 -7.53 4.17
C SER A 247 -2.35 -7.42 5.34
N GLY A 248 -2.70 -6.19 5.70
CA GLY A 248 -3.58 -5.86 6.82
C GLY A 248 -2.93 -5.85 8.21
N SER A 249 -1.63 -6.14 8.33
CA SER A 249 -0.89 -6.12 9.60
C SER A 249 -0.67 -4.72 10.18
N GLY A 250 -0.82 -3.67 9.37
CA GLY A 250 -0.43 -2.30 9.72
C GLY A 250 0.76 -1.78 8.90
N ILE A 251 1.37 -2.61 8.05
CA ILE A 251 2.52 -2.21 7.21
C ILE A 251 2.13 -1.14 6.18
N GLU A 252 0.89 -1.15 5.69
CA GLU A 252 0.37 -0.15 4.77
C GLU A 252 0.36 1.24 5.42
N GLU A 253 -0.20 1.34 6.63
CA GLU A 253 -0.22 2.58 7.42
C GLU A 253 1.19 3.05 7.77
N LEU A 254 2.09 2.12 8.09
CA LEU A 254 3.49 2.41 8.38
C LEU A 254 4.20 3.01 7.15
N PHE A 255 4.03 2.42 5.96
CA PHE A 255 4.63 2.94 4.72
C PHE A 255 4.01 4.28 4.28
N GLN A 256 2.74 4.53 4.60
CA GLN A 256 2.07 5.81 4.34
C GLN A 256 2.66 7.00 5.12
N LEU A 257 3.50 6.77 6.13
CA LEU A 257 4.22 7.83 6.84
C LEU A 257 5.32 8.50 5.99
N ILE A 258 5.86 7.76 5.03
CA ILE A 258 7.03 8.17 4.24
C ILE A 258 6.79 8.10 2.72
N TYR A 259 5.66 7.53 2.29
CA TYR A 259 5.23 7.49 0.88
C TYR A 259 3.75 7.87 0.74
N ALA A 260 3.38 8.37 -0.46
CA ALA A 260 2.00 8.63 -0.80
C ALA A 260 1.18 7.33 -0.93
N GLU A 261 -0.10 7.37 -0.55
CA GLU A 261 -1.02 6.21 -0.50
C GLU A 261 -1.07 5.42 -1.82
N ASN A 262 -1.09 6.12 -2.96
CA ASN A 262 -1.11 5.51 -4.30
C ASN A 262 0.20 4.77 -4.66
N CYS A 263 1.31 5.06 -3.98
CA CYS A 263 2.60 4.41 -4.21
C CYS A 263 2.75 3.13 -3.37
N VAL A 264 2.12 3.08 -2.19
CA VAL A 264 2.30 1.97 -1.22
C VAL A 264 1.88 0.62 -1.80
N ALA A 265 0.79 0.57 -2.57
CA ALA A 265 0.35 -0.65 -3.23
C ALA A 265 1.41 -1.23 -4.19
N LYS A 266 2.09 -0.37 -4.97
CA LYS A 266 3.17 -0.78 -5.88
C LYS A 266 4.43 -1.20 -5.13
N ILE A 267 4.70 -0.57 -3.98
CA ILE A 267 5.80 -0.95 -3.08
C ILE A 267 5.57 -2.36 -2.52
N LEU A 268 4.39 -2.63 -1.96
CA LEU A 268 4.06 -3.93 -1.35
C LEU A 268 3.93 -5.05 -2.38
N ALA A 269 3.59 -4.73 -3.63
CA ALA A 269 3.64 -5.70 -4.73
C ALA A 269 5.07 -5.96 -5.26
N GLY A 270 6.07 -5.18 -4.82
CA GLY A 270 7.45 -5.26 -5.33
C GLY A 270 7.68 -4.56 -6.67
N HIS A 271 6.63 -4.07 -7.34
CA HIS A 271 6.71 -3.42 -8.66
C HIS A 271 7.44 -2.07 -8.65
N ALA A 272 7.44 -1.35 -7.53
CA ALA A 272 8.22 -0.13 -7.37
C ALA A 272 9.61 -0.43 -6.76
N TYR A 273 10.44 -1.21 -7.47
CA TYR A 273 11.66 -1.86 -6.93
C TYR A 273 12.50 -0.98 -5.99
N SER A 274 12.99 0.18 -6.46
CA SER A 274 13.88 1.05 -5.66
C SER A 274 13.20 1.59 -4.40
N ARG A 275 11.93 1.99 -4.50
CA ARG A 275 11.12 2.45 -3.38
C ARG A 275 10.79 1.30 -2.43
N ALA A 276 10.55 0.10 -2.95
CA ALA A 276 10.25 -1.09 -2.16
C ALA A 276 11.46 -1.53 -1.33
N VAL A 277 12.63 -1.68 -1.96
CA VAL A 277 13.89 -1.99 -1.27
C VAL A 277 14.15 -0.97 -0.16
N ARG A 278 14.03 0.34 -0.46
CA ARG A 278 14.20 1.39 0.56
C ARG A 278 13.18 1.27 1.69
N ALA A 279 11.89 1.17 1.39
CA ALA A 279 10.82 1.08 2.40
C ALA A 279 11.06 -0.09 3.37
N HIS A 280 11.35 -1.26 2.82
CA HIS A 280 11.62 -2.46 3.62
C HIS A 280 12.90 -2.33 4.45
N ILE A 281 14.00 -1.78 3.92
CA ILE A 281 15.25 -1.59 4.67
C ILE A 281 15.07 -0.59 5.81
N LEU A 282 14.35 0.52 5.60
CA LEU A 282 14.14 1.51 6.66
C LEU A 282 13.23 0.97 7.77
N THR A 283 12.19 0.21 7.42
CA THR A 283 11.35 -0.46 8.43
C THR A 283 12.11 -1.58 9.15
N HIS A 284 12.95 -2.33 8.44
CA HIS A 284 13.85 -3.31 9.05
C HIS A 284 14.77 -2.67 10.08
N LEU A 285 15.36 -1.52 9.75
CA LEU A 285 16.18 -0.74 10.67
C LEU A 285 15.39 -0.21 11.87
N ALA A 286 14.18 0.31 11.66
CA ALA A 286 13.32 0.78 12.75
C ALA A 286 12.99 -0.36 13.74
N LEU A 287 12.71 -1.57 13.23
CA LEU A 287 12.54 -2.77 14.05
C LEU A 287 13.84 -3.20 14.74
N SER A 288 14.99 -3.12 14.05
CA SER A 288 16.30 -3.40 14.67
C SER A 288 16.56 -2.52 15.88
N LYS A 289 16.20 -1.23 15.85
CA LYS A 289 16.35 -0.33 17.00
C LYS A 289 15.57 -0.85 18.22
N ILE A 290 14.31 -1.22 18.03
CA ILE A 290 13.44 -1.78 19.09
C ILE A 290 14.02 -3.09 19.65
N ILE A 291 14.55 -3.96 18.79
CA ILE A 291 15.15 -5.23 19.21
C ILE A 291 16.47 -5.00 19.96
N LEU A 292 17.30 -4.05 19.50
CA LEU A 292 18.56 -3.70 20.17
C LEU A 292 18.31 -3.06 21.55
N ASP A 293 17.25 -2.26 21.67
CA ASP A 293 16.82 -1.67 22.95
C ASP A 293 16.36 -2.74 23.96
N SER A 294 15.96 -3.94 23.52
CA SER A 294 15.55 -5.02 24.41
C SER A 294 16.68 -5.97 24.81
N ILE A 295 17.90 -5.77 24.31
CA ILE A 295 19.06 -6.61 24.62
C ILE A 295 19.91 -5.96 25.72
N ASP A 296 20.24 -6.75 26.74
CA ASP A 296 21.18 -6.34 27.80
C ASP A 296 22.62 -6.63 27.37
N PHE A 297 23.29 -5.57 26.87
CA PHE A 297 24.71 -5.58 26.53
C PHE A 297 25.56 -5.21 27.74
N THR A 298 26.66 -5.93 27.93
CA THR A 298 27.71 -5.55 28.87
C THR A 298 28.55 -4.40 28.32
N ASP A 299 29.19 -3.63 29.19
CA ASP A 299 30.07 -2.52 28.77
C ASP A 299 31.18 -3.00 27.82
N ALA A 300 31.75 -4.18 28.07
CA ALA A 300 32.78 -4.77 27.21
C ALA A 300 32.25 -5.12 25.80
N GLU A 301 31.01 -5.60 25.69
CA GLU A 301 30.38 -5.86 24.39
C GLU A 301 30.11 -4.55 23.64
N LEU A 302 29.66 -3.51 24.35
CA LEU A 302 29.45 -2.19 23.75
C LEU A 302 30.76 -1.56 23.27
N ASP A 303 31.85 -1.69 24.03
CA ASP A 303 33.18 -1.19 23.64
C ASP A 303 33.64 -1.84 22.33
N VAL A 304 33.49 -3.17 22.18
CA VAL A 304 33.84 -3.89 20.94
C VAL A 304 33.01 -3.40 19.74
N LEU A 305 31.70 -3.19 19.92
CA LEU A 305 30.83 -2.71 18.85
C LEU A 305 31.11 -1.24 18.48
N ASP A 306 31.37 -0.40 19.48
CA ASP A 306 31.73 1.01 19.30
C ASP A 306 33.06 1.16 18.56
N ASP A 307 34.04 0.32 18.88
CA ASP A 307 35.33 0.30 18.19
C ASP A 307 35.15 -0.07 16.71
N LEU A 308 34.36 -1.11 16.41
CA LEU A 308 34.04 -1.50 15.03
C LEU A 308 33.29 -0.41 14.24
N CYS A 309 32.51 0.44 14.92
CA CYS A 309 31.82 1.56 14.28
C CYS A 309 32.74 2.75 13.98
N LYS A 310 33.78 2.95 14.79
CA LYS A 310 34.73 4.07 14.70
C LYS A 310 35.88 3.80 13.72
N VAL A 311 36.08 2.57 13.26
CA VAL A 311 37.20 2.24 12.37
C VAL A 311 37.09 3.04 11.06
N ILE A 312 38.16 3.80 10.78
CA ILE A 312 38.31 4.61 9.56
C ILE A 312 38.38 3.68 8.33
N GLU A 313 39.02 2.53 8.48
CA GLU A 313 39.12 1.45 7.49
C GLU A 313 38.04 0.39 7.75
N ARG A 314 36.89 0.57 7.10
CA ARG A 314 35.68 -0.24 7.31
C ARG A 314 35.79 -1.69 6.82
N SER A 315 36.86 -2.06 6.13
CA SER A 315 37.11 -3.46 5.70
C SER A 315 37.40 -4.42 6.85
N SER A 316 37.86 -3.91 8.01
CA SER A 316 38.03 -4.70 9.24
C SER A 316 36.72 -5.33 9.75
N VAL A 317 35.57 -4.72 9.44
CA VAL A 317 34.22 -5.23 9.78
C VAL A 317 33.95 -6.59 9.12
N LEU A 318 34.51 -6.86 7.93
CA LEU A 318 34.36 -8.16 7.26
C LEU A 318 35.05 -9.27 8.07
N THR A 319 36.21 -8.97 8.65
CA THR A 319 37.00 -9.92 9.45
C THR A 319 36.46 -10.14 10.86
N ALA A 320 35.61 -9.23 11.36
CA ALA A 320 35.00 -9.31 12.69
C ALA A 320 34.10 -10.54 12.89
N THR A 321 33.68 -11.21 11.82
CA THR A 321 32.88 -12.45 11.87
C THR A 321 33.56 -13.57 12.68
N ASN A 322 34.89 -13.56 12.75
CA ASN A 322 35.67 -14.58 13.46
C ASN A 322 36.03 -14.20 14.90
N VAL A 323 35.57 -13.05 15.39
CA VAL A 323 35.82 -12.56 16.75
C VAL A 323 34.83 -13.21 17.72
N GLU A 324 35.34 -13.82 18.80
CA GLU A 324 34.54 -14.61 19.75
C GLU A 324 33.47 -13.74 20.45
N GLU A 325 33.82 -12.52 20.82
CA GLU A 325 32.91 -11.53 21.41
C GLU A 325 31.76 -11.17 20.46
N ILE A 326 32.03 -11.04 19.16
CA ILE A 326 31.00 -10.77 18.14
C ILE A 326 30.08 -11.98 17.97
N GLN A 327 30.61 -13.20 18.01
CA GLN A 327 29.80 -14.41 17.98
C GLN A 327 28.89 -14.50 19.21
N GLU A 328 29.38 -14.09 20.38
CA GLU A 328 28.60 -14.02 21.61
C GLU A 328 27.44 -13.04 21.50
N ILE A 329 27.71 -11.84 21.00
CA ILE A 329 26.72 -10.78 20.73
C ILE A 329 25.66 -11.25 19.73
N MET A 330 26.08 -11.88 18.63
CA MET A 330 25.15 -12.41 17.62
C MET A 330 24.24 -13.51 18.19
N ARG A 331 24.73 -14.34 19.12
CA ARG A 331 23.90 -15.32 19.82
C ARG A 331 22.90 -14.65 20.78
N LYS A 332 23.29 -13.61 21.51
CA LYS A 332 22.35 -12.82 22.33
C LYS A 332 21.23 -12.24 21.47
N PHE A 333 21.58 -11.64 20.34
CA PHE A 333 20.61 -11.10 19.39
C PHE A 333 19.63 -12.16 18.86
N ASN A 334 20.14 -13.35 18.49
CA ASN A 334 19.32 -14.47 18.06
C ASN A 334 18.38 -14.98 19.17
N ASN A 335 18.85 -15.04 20.41
CA ASN A 335 18.02 -15.43 21.54
C ASN A 335 16.90 -14.44 21.77
N GLU A 336 17.17 -13.14 21.67
CA GLU A 336 16.14 -12.11 21.83
C GLU A 336 15.09 -12.18 20.72
N LEU A 337 15.49 -12.39 19.46
CA LEU A 337 14.54 -12.65 18.38
C LEU A 337 13.62 -13.84 18.67
N LYS A 338 14.14 -14.93 19.24
CA LYS A 338 13.33 -16.10 19.65
C LYS A 338 12.38 -15.76 20.78
N THR A 339 12.83 -14.99 21.78
CA THR A 339 11.99 -14.50 22.88
C THR A 339 10.83 -13.67 22.33
N LEU A 340 11.11 -12.66 21.50
CA LEU A 340 10.09 -11.81 20.88
C LEU A 340 9.12 -12.62 20.02
N LYS A 341 9.63 -13.56 19.21
CA LYS A 341 8.81 -14.44 18.35
C LYS A 341 7.81 -15.28 19.15
N SER A 342 8.11 -15.58 20.42
CA SER A 342 7.26 -16.39 21.30
C SER A 342 6.16 -15.61 22.04
N ARG A 343 6.22 -14.27 22.07
CA ARG A 343 5.30 -13.42 22.87
C ARG A 343 3.84 -13.47 22.40
N SER A 344 3.62 -13.52 21.09
CA SER A 344 2.28 -13.59 20.49
C SER A 344 2.34 -13.97 19.01
N PRO A 345 1.22 -14.37 18.39
CA PRO A 345 1.14 -14.50 16.94
C PRO A 345 1.48 -13.20 16.18
N THR A 346 1.16 -12.04 16.76
CA THR A 346 1.51 -10.72 16.20
C THR A 346 3.00 -10.49 16.21
N ALA A 347 3.64 -10.70 17.36
CA ALA A 347 5.10 -10.60 17.49
C ALA A 347 5.80 -11.56 16.55
N ARG A 348 5.28 -12.79 16.44
CA ARG A 348 5.75 -13.80 15.51
C ARG A 348 5.68 -13.35 14.04
N LEU A 349 4.60 -12.68 13.62
CA LEU A 349 4.48 -12.12 12.26
C LEU A 349 5.54 -11.03 11.99
N TRP A 350 5.77 -10.13 12.94
CA TRP A 350 6.74 -9.04 12.77
C TRP A 350 8.20 -9.51 12.87
N VAL A 351 8.51 -10.53 13.68
CA VAL A 351 9.81 -11.21 13.64
C VAL A 351 9.97 -11.95 12.31
N GLN A 352 8.94 -12.62 11.80
CA GLN A 352 8.98 -13.24 10.48
C GLN A 352 9.25 -12.20 9.38
N TYR A 353 8.62 -11.03 9.43
CA TYR A 353 8.94 -9.92 8.53
C TYR A 353 10.42 -9.52 8.63
N TYR A 354 10.94 -9.37 9.85
CA TYR A 354 12.36 -9.06 10.07
C TYR A 354 13.29 -10.10 9.43
N GLU A 355 13.00 -11.38 9.60
CA GLU A 355 13.71 -12.51 8.99
C GLU A 355 13.64 -12.40 7.45
N MET A 356 12.46 -12.17 6.88
CA MET A 356 12.31 -12.04 5.43
C MET A 356 13.12 -10.88 4.84
N ILE A 357 13.12 -9.69 5.47
CA ILE A 357 13.92 -8.57 4.96
C ILE A 357 15.43 -8.80 5.14
N THR A 358 15.81 -9.59 6.14
CA THR A 358 17.20 -10.08 6.27
C THR A 358 17.59 -10.97 5.09
N LEU A 359 16.72 -11.90 4.66
CA LEU A 359 16.95 -12.70 3.45
C LEU A 359 17.02 -11.83 2.19
N MET A 360 16.16 -10.81 2.08
CA MET A 360 16.21 -9.85 0.97
C MET A 360 17.59 -9.18 0.86
N LYS A 361 18.16 -8.71 1.97
CA LYS A 361 19.50 -8.10 2.01
C LYS A 361 20.61 -9.11 1.69
N ASN A 362 20.53 -10.32 2.23
CA ASN A 362 21.48 -11.40 1.94
C ASN A 362 21.47 -11.77 0.45
N PHE A 363 20.29 -11.80 -0.17
CA PHE A 363 20.15 -12.09 -1.59
C PHE A 363 20.77 -10.99 -2.46
N ILE A 364 20.48 -9.72 -2.14
CA ILE A 364 21.11 -8.57 -2.83
C ILE A 364 22.63 -8.62 -2.68
N GLN A 365 23.12 -8.91 -1.47
CA GLN A 365 24.56 -9.05 -1.20
C GLN A 365 25.17 -10.19 -2.02
N ALA A 366 24.56 -11.37 -2.02
CA ALA A 366 25.04 -12.52 -2.77
C ALA A 366 25.15 -12.21 -4.27
N GLU A 367 24.08 -11.64 -4.83
CA GLU A 367 24.03 -11.29 -6.26
C GLU A 367 25.09 -10.25 -6.65
N ARG A 368 25.33 -9.24 -5.81
CA ARG A 368 26.29 -8.18 -6.10
C ARG A 368 27.74 -8.59 -5.87
N SER A 369 28.01 -9.39 -4.85
CA SER A 369 29.36 -9.79 -4.45
C SER A 369 29.88 -11.01 -5.20
N GLY A 370 29.02 -11.73 -5.90
CA GLY A 370 29.45 -12.94 -6.55
C GLY A 370 29.45 -14.18 -5.61
N ASP A 371 28.76 -14.12 -4.47
CA ASP A 371 28.80 -15.17 -3.44
C ASP A 371 27.76 -16.27 -3.70
N TRP A 372 28.22 -17.39 -4.24
CA TRP A 372 27.36 -18.53 -4.58
C TRP A 372 26.78 -19.24 -3.36
N GLU A 373 27.57 -19.41 -2.30
CA GLU A 373 27.12 -20.11 -1.11
C GLU A 373 26.05 -19.30 -0.38
N LEU A 374 26.24 -17.98 -0.28
CA LEU A 374 25.22 -17.07 0.27
C LEU A 374 23.96 -17.06 -0.61
N HIS A 375 24.09 -17.11 -1.94
CA HIS A 375 22.95 -17.21 -2.85
C HIS A 375 22.13 -18.48 -2.59
N LEU A 376 22.79 -19.65 -2.58
CA LEU A 376 22.14 -20.94 -2.36
C LEU A 376 21.41 -20.99 -1.01
N THR A 377 22.12 -20.64 0.07
CA THR A 377 21.58 -20.66 1.43
C THR A 377 20.42 -19.69 1.59
N THR A 378 20.48 -18.53 0.93
CA THR A 378 19.40 -17.53 0.98
C THR A 378 18.17 -17.97 0.21
N ILE A 379 18.33 -18.49 -1.01
CA ILE A 379 17.21 -18.99 -1.81
C ILE A 379 16.52 -20.16 -1.11
N GLN A 380 17.27 -21.11 -0.53
CA GLN A 380 16.69 -22.22 0.25
C GLN A 380 15.76 -21.73 1.36
N LYS A 381 16.11 -20.61 2.00
CA LYS A 381 15.31 -19.95 3.04
C LYS A 381 14.17 -19.08 2.50
N MET A 382 14.22 -18.63 1.24
CA MET A 382 13.15 -17.85 0.60
C MET A 382 12.02 -18.74 0.07
N ILE A 383 12.31 -19.97 -0.38
CA ILE A 383 11.35 -20.89 -1.00
C ILE A 383 10.11 -21.16 -0.11
N PRO A 384 10.22 -21.41 1.21
CA PRO A 384 9.06 -21.59 2.08
C PRO A 384 8.05 -20.44 1.98
N TYR A 385 8.53 -19.19 1.97
CA TYR A 385 7.68 -18.01 1.89
C TYR A 385 6.98 -17.87 0.53
N PHE A 386 7.62 -18.28 -0.57
CA PHE A 386 6.97 -18.32 -1.88
C PHE A 386 5.82 -19.34 -1.91
N HIS A 387 6.00 -20.53 -1.31
CA HIS A 387 4.92 -21.50 -1.17
C HIS A 387 3.78 -20.96 -0.32
N ALA A 388 4.11 -20.43 0.85
CA ALA A 388 3.12 -19.95 1.82
C ALA A 388 2.28 -18.79 1.28
N SER A 389 2.90 -17.84 0.58
CA SER A 389 2.22 -16.66 0.01
C SER A 389 1.41 -16.97 -1.26
N GLY A 390 1.63 -18.14 -1.89
CA GLY A 390 0.98 -18.50 -3.15
C GLY A 390 1.69 -17.97 -4.41
N HIS A 391 2.93 -17.49 -4.28
CA HIS A 391 3.83 -17.17 -5.40
C HIS A 391 4.40 -18.45 -6.03
N PHE A 392 3.49 -19.36 -6.41
CA PHE A 392 3.81 -20.74 -6.77
C PHE A 392 4.73 -20.89 -7.98
N LEU A 393 4.66 -19.95 -8.93
CA LEU A 393 5.54 -19.97 -10.09
C LEU A 393 7.00 -19.80 -9.66
N TYR A 394 7.28 -18.81 -8.80
CA TYR A 394 8.61 -18.62 -8.22
C TYR A 394 8.97 -19.71 -7.22
N ALA A 395 8.04 -20.20 -6.41
CA ALA A 395 8.27 -21.34 -5.51
C ALA A 395 8.77 -22.59 -6.26
N LYS A 396 8.22 -22.83 -7.45
CA LYS A 396 8.62 -23.92 -8.34
C LYS A 396 9.85 -23.60 -9.19
N SER A 397 10.16 -22.33 -9.44
CA SER A 397 11.29 -21.93 -10.29
C SER A 397 12.59 -21.77 -9.52
N ALA A 398 12.51 -21.28 -8.28
CA ALA A 398 13.64 -21.00 -7.41
C ALA A 398 14.29 -22.28 -6.82
N HIS A 399 13.98 -23.46 -7.36
CA HIS A 399 14.65 -24.70 -6.94
C HIS A 399 16.12 -24.66 -7.35
N LEU A 400 16.98 -25.01 -6.40
CA LEU A 400 18.43 -24.94 -6.53
C LEU A 400 18.97 -26.04 -7.45
N THR A 401 19.93 -25.68 -8.30
CA THR A 401 20.75 -26.63 -9.04
C THR A 401 22.16 -26.63 -8.45
N ASP A 402 22.85 -27.76 -8.48
CA ASP A 402 24.26 -27.91 -8.08
C ASP A 402 25.26 -27.27 -9.07
N LYS A 403 24.74 -26.70 -10.17
CA LYS A 403 25.55 -26.08 -11.22
C LYS A 403 25.98 -24.67 -10.82
N PHE A 404 27.21 -24.31 -11.20
CA PHE A 404 27.91 -23.06 -10.90
C PHE A 404 27.07 -21.80 -11.16
N TRP A 405 27.41 -20.69 -10.50
CA TRP A 405 26.74 -19.39 -10.62
C TRP A 405 27.77 -18.26 -10.78
N SER A 406 27.37 -17.18 -11.44
CA SER A 406 28.23 -16.01 -11.68
C SER A 406 27.50 -14.68 -11.46
N GLY A 407 28.23 -13.68 -10.99
CA GLY A 407 27.70 -12.44 -10.39
C GLY A 407 26.83 -11.51 -11.24
N ILE A 408 26.23 -10.54 -10.51
CA ILE A 408 25.25 -9.50 -10.86
C ILE A 408 23.89 -10.07 -11.31
N MET A 409 22.80 -9.47 -10.81
CA MET A 409 21.44 -9.63 -11.34
C MET A 409 21.41 -9.22 -12.81
N SER A 410 21.73 -10.16 -13.68
CA SER A 410 21.97 -9.92 -15.10
C SER A 410 20.67 -9.53 -15.82
N ASP A 411 19.51 -9.96 -15.30
CA ASP A 411 18.19 -9.52 -15.75
C ASP A 411 17.88 -8.05 -15.39
N MET A 412 18.41 -7.51 -14.29
CA MET A 412 18.38 -6.06 -14.05
C MET A 412 19.23 -5.29 -15.08
N THR A 413 20.32 -5.91 -15.54
CA THR A 413 21.27 -5.29 -16.48
C THR A 413 20.64 -5.13 -17.86
N ILE A 414 19.92 -6.15 -18.36
CA ILE A 414 19.21 -6.04 -19.65
C ILE A 414 18.10 -4.97 -19.59
N GLU A 415 17.39 -4.85 -18.46
CA GLU A 415 16.35 -3.83 -18.31
C GLU A 415 16.94 -2.41 -18.33
N GLN A 416 18.05 -2.19 -17.60
CA GLN A 416 18.68 -0.86 -17.51
C GLN A 416 19.48 -0.46 -18.74
N CYS A 417 19.99 -1.42 -19.51
CA CYS A 417 20.81 -1.14 -20.70
C CYS A 417 19.99 -1.22 -21.98
N LEU A 418 19.48 -2.40 -22.33
CA LEU A 418 18.80 -2.61 -23.62
C LEU A 418 17.37 -2.04 -23.59
N MET A 419 16.55 -2.50 -22.63
CA MET A 419 15.12 -2.17 -22.62
C MET A 419 14.86 -0.69 -22.36
N ARG A 420 15.59 -0.09 -21.41
CA ARG A 420 15.52 1.35 -21.15
C ARG A 420 15.91 2.16 -22.38
N ALA A 421 17.00 1.81 -23.06
CA ALA A 421 17.43 2.54 -24.26
C ALA A 421 16.38 2.49 -25.38
N MET A 422 15.70 1.34 -25.56
CA MET A 422 14.60 1.20 -26.51
C MET A 422 13.42 2.13 -26.18
N LYS A 423 13.08 2.27 -24.90
CA LYS A 423 11.91 3.00 -24.39
C LYS A 423 12.11 4.54 -24.32
N THR A 424 13.33 5.04 -24.46
CA THR A 424 13.64 6.49 -24.37
C THR A 424 13.23 7.29 -25.61
N ARG A 425 13.13 8.63 -25.48
CA ARG A 425 12.77 9.55 -26.58
C ARG A 425 13.86 9.53 -27.66
N GLY A 426 13.53 9.03 -28.86
CA GLY A 426 14.50 8.75 -29.94
C GLY A 426 14.90 7.27 -30.06
N GLY A 427 14.42 6.41 -29.16
CA GLY A 427 14.50 4.95 -29.24
C GLY A 427 13.44 4.34 -30.16
N LEU A 428 13.39 3.00 -30.22
CA LEU A 428 12.51 2.23 -31.12
C LEU A 428 11.00 2.47 -30.89
N THR A 429 10.61 3.00 -29.73
CA THR A 429 9.20 3.13 -29.33
C THR A 429 8.52 4.44 -29.76
N GLN A 430 9.26 5.44 -30.27
CA GLN A 430 8.69 6.76 -30.62
C GLN A 430 9.04 7.21 -32.06
N GLY A 431 8.37 6.62 -33.06
CA GLY A 431 8.47 7.03 -34.48
C GLY A 431 7.34 6.46 -35.36
N ARG A 432 7.07 7.06 -36.53
CA ARG A 432 6.12 6.52 -37.53
C ARG A 432 6.79 5.40 -38.32
N GLY A 433 6.24 4.18 -38.27
CA GLY A 433 6.58 3.02 -39.12
C GLY A 433 8.07 2.73 -39.32
N MET A 434 8.64 1.80 -38.55
CA MET A 434 10.02 1.33 -38.76
C MET A 434 10.06 0.11 -39.69
N SER A 435 10.89 0.16 -40.73
CA SER A 435 11.20 -1.02 -41.56
C SER A 435 12.18 -1.95 -40.86
N ASP A 436 12.24 -3.23 -41.24
CA ASP A 436 13.20 -4.21 -40.70
C ASP A 436 14.65 -3.72 -40.80
N SER A 437 14.99 -3.02 -41.89
CA SER A 437 16.31 -2.40 -42.05
C SER A 437 16.58 -1.28 -41.04
N SER A 438 15.55 -0.55 -40.61
CA SER A 438 15.69 0.51 -39.61
C SER A 438 15.86 -0.07 -38.20
N ILE A 439 15.16 -1.17 -37.89
CA ILE A 439 15.32 -1.92 -36.64
C ILE A 439 16.71 -2.53 -36.58
N ALA A 440 17.16 -3.17 -37.66
CA ALA A 440 18.51 -3.71 -37.79
C ALA A 440 19.60 -2.62 -37.68
N SER A 441 19.44 -1.48 -38.37
CA SER A 441 20.36 -0.34 -38.24
C SER A 441 20.42 0.19 -36.81
N TRP A 442 19.28 0.33 -36.13
CA TRP A 442 19.25 0.79 -34.75
C TRP A 442 19.93 -0.21 -33.80
N THR A 443 19.63 -1.50 -33.95
CA THR A 443 20.18 -2.57 -33.08
C THR A 443 21.68 -2.73 -33.26
N LEU A 444 22.15 -2.78 -34.51
CA LEU A 444 23.58 -2.91 -34.85
C LEU A 444 24.34 -1.59 -34.65
N GLY A 445 23.67 -0.45 -34.85
CA GLY A 445 24.22 0.89 -34.69
C GLY A 445 24.37 1.32 -33.22
N MET A 446 23.40 0.98 -32.35
CA MET A 446 23.45 1.25 -30.91
C MET A 446 24.69 0.64 -30.26
N LEU A 447 25.01 -0.61 -30.62
CA LEU A 447 26.20 -1.33 -30.18
C LEU A 447 27.51 -0.58 -30.42
N SER A 448 27.57 0.09 -31.57
CA SER A 448 28.73 0.87 -31.99
C SER A 448 28.69 2.28 -31.41
N LEU A 449 27.50 2.87 -31.26
CA LEU A 449 27.31 4.22 -30.72
C LEU A 449 27.79 4.32 -29.27
N VAL A 450 27.51 3.31 -28.43
CA VAL A 450 28.02 3.28 -27.04
C VAL A 450 29.55 3.36 -27.03
N THR A 451 30.22 2.58 -27.87
CA THR A 451 31.69 2.62 -27.95
C THR A 451 32.18 3.97 -28.51
N VAL A 452 31.48 4.57 -29.48
CA VAL A 452 31.82 5.89 -29.99
C VAL A 452 31.64 6.97 -28.90
N CYS A 453 30.59 6.89 -28.09
CA CYS A 453 30.39 7.79 -26.96
C CYS A 453 31.51 7.64 -25.92
N GLU A 454 31.86 6.40 -25.53
CA GLU A 454 32.98 6.10 -24.62
C GLU A 454 34.31 6.69 -25.14
N GLU A 455 34.61 6.51 -26.43
CA GLU A 455 35.85 7.03 -27.03
C GLU A 455 35.83 8.56 -27.20
N ILE A 456 34.66 9.17 -27.44
CA ILE A 456 34.51 10.63 -27.45
C ILE A 456 34.70 11.20 -26.05
N GLU A 457 34.16 10.54 -25.03
CA GLU A 457 34.34 10.89 -23.62
C GLU A 457 35.82 10.81 -23.23
N ALA A 458 36.48 9.70 -23.55
CA ALA A 458 37.92 9.53 -23.35
C ALA A 458 38.74 10.59 -24.11
N PHE A 459 38.43 10.84 -25.39
CA PHE A 459 39.09 11.86 -26.20
C PHE A 459 38.89 13.28 -25.62
N ALA A 460 37.68 13.59 -25.19
CA ALA A 460 37.35 14.88 -24.60
C ALA A 460 37.86 15.03 -23.16
N SER A 461 38.35 13.95 -22.54
CA SER A 461 38.62 13.88 -21.09
C SER A 461 37.40 14.30 -20.26
N ILE A 462 36.21 14.00 -20.75
CA ILE A 462 34.92 14.22 -20.07
C ILE A 462 34.37 12.84 -19.76
N MET A 463 34.15 12.51 -18.48
CA MET A 463 33.38 11.32 -18.12
C MET A 463 31.94 11.73 -17.85
N SER A 464 30.97 11.13 -18.54
CA SER A 464 29.54 11.36 -18.28
C SER A 464 29.02 10.51 -17.12
N GLU A 465 29.90 9.82 -16.40
CA GLU A 465 29.53 8.97 -15.27
C GLU A 465 28.85 9.79 -14.18
N THR A 466 27.73 9.27 -13.65
CA THR A 466 27.19 9.73 -12.38
C THR A 466 28.29 9.58 -11.33
N THR A 467 28.55 10.64 -10.55
CA THR A 467 29.51 10.67 -9.43
C THR A 467 29.76 9.27 -8.83
N GLU A 468 31.03 8.83 -8.74
CA GLU A 468 31.40 7.53 -8.14
C GLU A 468 30.79 7.31 -6.74
N GLN A 469 30.35 8.37 -6.07
CA GLN A 469 29.61 8.31 -4.83
C GLN A 469 28.17 7.76 -5.01
N HIS A 470 27.92 6.60 -4.42
CA HIS A 470 26.59 5.97 -4.36
C HIS A 470 25.52 6.87 -3.72
N VAL A 471 24.29 6.80 -4.22
CA VAL A 471 23.17 7.67 -3.81
C VAL A 471 22.92 7.65 -2.30
N ASP A 472 23.06 6.48 -1.66
CA ASP A 472 22.88 6.28 -0.22
C ASP A 472 23.98 6.90 0.66
N MET A 473 25.10 7.35 0.06
CA MET A 473 26.17 8.08 0.74
C MET A 473 26.00 9.60 0.64
N ARG A 474 25.08 10.09 -0.20
CA ARG A 474 24.83 11.53 -0.35
C ARG A 474 24.28 12.10 0.96
N PRO A 475 24.80 13.23 1.49
CA PRO A 475 24.33 13.80 2.76
C PRO A 475 22.81 14.04 2.81
N THR A 476 22.22 14.45 1.68
CA THR A 476 20.76 14.64 1.54
C THR A 476 19.99 13.33 1.71
N ARG A 477 20.50 12.23 1.13
CA ARG A 477 19.90 10.89 1.24
C ARG A 477 20.02 10.34 2.66
N VAL A 478 21.19 10.49 3.28
CA VAL A 478 21.42 10.08 4.68
C VAL A 478 20.48 10.83 5.63
N THR A 479 20.38 12.16 5.48
CA THR A 479 19.49 13.00 6.28
C THR A 479 18.04 12.58 6.14
N ARG A 480 17.58 12.35 4.90
CA ARG A 480 16.20 11.92 4.63
C ARG A 480 15.90 10.54 5.18
N ASP A 481 16.79 9.57 4.98
CA ASP A 481 16.61 8.21 5.48
C ASP A 481 16.58 8.16 7.00
N ASN A 482 17.46 8.92 7.68
CA ASN A 482 17.42 9.05 9.13
C ASN A 482 16.09 9.67 9.60
N ALA A 483 15.64 10.76 8.98
CA ALA A 483 14.37 11.40 9.33
C ALA A 483 13.15 10.49 9.10
N ASP A 484 13.18 9.69 8.04
CA ASP A 484 12.12 8.72 7.75
C ASP A 484 12.14 7.54 8.72
N VAL A 485 13.32 7.01 9.09
CA VAL A 485 13.45 5.97 10.13
C VAL A 485 12.90 6.46 11.46
N GLU A 486 13.17 7.71 11.86
CA GLU A 486 12.60 8.27 13.09
C GLU A 486 11.07 8.32 13.06
N LYS A 487 10.44 8.64 11.91
CA LYS A 487 8.97 8.56 11.78
C LYS A 487 8.46 7.13 11.94
N LEU A 488 9.17 6.16 11.36
CA LEU A 488 8.80 4.74 11.43
C LEU A 488 8.97 4.19 12.86
N SER A 489 10.11 4.45 13.51
CA SER A 489 10.40 4.06 14.90
C SER A 489 9.35 4.65 15.83
N PHE A 490 9.08 5.95 15.72
CA PHE A 490 8.06 6.62 16.52
C PHE A 490 6.67 6.00 16.38
N TRP A 491 6.32 5.55 15.17
CA TRP A 491 5.05 4.86 14.96
C TRP A 491 5.06 3.45 15.56
N LEU A 492 6.15 2.70 15.41
CA LEU A 492 6.28 1.34 15.96
C LEU A 492 6.36 1.32 17.50
N ASP A 493 6.97 2.33 18.13
CA ASP A 493 6.95 2.49 19.59
C ASP A 493 5.52 2.67 20.09
N ALA A 494 4.74 3.45 19.34
CA ALA A 494 3.35 3.69 19.67
C ALA A 494 2.43 2.52 19.28
N HIS A 495 2.85 1.64 18.37
CA HIS A 495 2.11 0.46 17.91
C HIS A 495 3.03 -0.77 18.06
N ASN A 496 3.18 -1.24 19.29
CA ASN A 496 4.13 -2.29 19.64
C ASN A 496 4.08 -3.47 18.64
N PRO A 497 5.14 -3.72 17.84
CA PRO A 497 5.20 -4.83 16.91
C PRO A 497 5.35 -6.19 17.60
N PHE A 498 5.76 -6.21 18.87
CA PHE A 498 6.00 -7.41 19.67
C PHE A 498 5.11 -7.46 20.94
N PRO A 499 3.77 -7.38 20.81
CA PRO A 499 2.88 -7.41 21.96
C PRO A 499 2.83 -8.82 22.57
N GLU A 500 2.48 -8.91 23.84
CA GLU A 500 2.10 -10.18 24.48
C GLU A 500 0.63 -10.49 24.20
N GLY A 501 0.29 -11.77 24.03
CA GLY A 501 -1.09 -12.24 23.93
C GLY A 501 -1.31 -13.38 22.94
N ASP A 502 -2.53 -13.91 22.92
CA ASP A 502 -2.85 -15.13 22.18
C ASP A 502 -3.34 -14.91 20.75
N ASN A 503 -3.64 -13.65 20.39
CA ASN A 503 -4.28 -13.31 19.13
C ASN A 503 -3.32 -12.64 18.14
N LEU A 504 -3.51 -12.93 16.85
CA LEU A 504 -2.89 -12.16 15.78
C LEU A 504 -3.67 -10.85 15.59
N MET A 505 -2.99 -9.70 15.59
CA MET A 505 -3.62 -8.39 15.53
C MET A 505 -2.88 -7.47 14.56
N SER A 506 -3.64 -6.60 13.89
CA SER A 506 -3.12 -5.50 13.10
C SER A 506 -2.61 -4.43 14.04
N ILE A 507 -1.32 -4.15 14.03
CA ILE A 507 -0.77 -3.11 14.89
C ILE A 507 -1.23 -1.72 14.44
N GLY A 508 -1.55 -1.50 13.16
CA GLY A 508 -2.04 -0.21 12.66
C GLY A 508 -3.53 0.04 12.89
N THR A 509 -4.37 -0.97 12.73
CA THR A 509 -5.84 -0.81 12.80
C THR A 509 -6.47 -1.32 14.11
N GLY A 510 -5.75 -2.19 14.83
CA GLY A 510 -6.22 -2.92 16.01
C GLY A 510 -7.01 -4.18 15.69
N ILE A 511 -7.29 -4.50 14.42
CA ILE A 511 -8.13 -5.63 14.02
C ILE A 511 -7.51 -6.97 14.43
N ILE A 512 -8.31 -7.85 15.05
CA ILE A 512 -7.88 -9.18 15.49
C ILE A 512 -8.26 -10.26 14.46
N GLY A 513 -7.27 -11.10 14.15
CA GLY A 513 -7.31 -12.36 13.41
C GLY A 513 -8.34 -13.34 13.96
N ASN A 514 -9.09 -14.00 13.07
CA ASN A 514 -9.83 -15.22 13.46
C ASN A 514 -8.92 -16.47 13.31
N GLU A 515 -9.43 -17.63 13.71
CA GLU A 515 -8.70 -18.92 13.69
C GLU A 515 -8.20 -19.35 12.30
N LEU A 516 -8.74 -18.75 11.22
CA LEU A 516 -8.32 -19.05 9.85
C LEU A 516 -7.05 -18.28 9.45
N ILE A 517 -6.72 -17.19 10.13
CA ILE A 517 -5.56 -16.35 9.80
C ILE A 517 -4.30 -17.01 10.34
N ASN A 518 -3.40 -17.37 9.42
CA ASN A 518 -2.21 -18.16 9.73
C ASN A 518 -0.93 -17.62 9.07
N CYS A 519 -0.93 -16.38 8.54
CA CYS A 519 0.25 -15.78 7.89
C CYS A 519 1.50 -15.66 8.79
N HIS A 520 1.33 -15.64 10.12
CA HIS A 520 2.42 -15.66 11.11
C HIS A 520 3.18 -17.01 11.16
N ARG A 521 2.70 -18.03 10.44
CA ARG A 521 3.29 -19.38 10.34
C ARG A 521 3.73 -19.69 8.91
N ALA A 522 4.07 -18.67 8.12
CA ALA A 522 4.37 -18.83 6.70
C ALA A 522 5.56 -19.77 6.46
N ASP A 523 6.62 -19.65 7.25
CA ASP A 523 7.78 -20.55 7.17
C ASP A 523 7.38 -22.02 7.38
N GLU A 524 6.73 -22.33 8.52
CA GLU A 524 6.28 -23.69 8.84
C GLU A 524 5.39 -24.32 7.75
N ILE A 525 4.39 -23.57 7.29
CA ILE A 525 3.44 -24.03 6.29
C ILE A 525 4.13 -24.19 4.94
N GLY A 526 4.99 -23.24 4.57
CA GLY A 526 5.81 -23.27 3.37
C GLY A 526 6.73 -24.49 3.31
N SER A 527 7.47 -24.77 4.38
CA SER A 527 8.31 -25.96 4.48
C SER A 527 7.50 -27.25 4.40
N GLN A 528 6.30 -27.29 4.98
CA GLN A 528 5.43 -28.46 4.84
C GLN A 528 4.96 -28.64 3.39
N MET A 529 4.68 -27.56 2.67
CA MET A 529 4.32 -27.62 1.25
C MET A 529 5.49 -28.12 0.38
N MET A 530 6.73 -27.76 0.71
CA MET A 530 7.93 -28.29 0.06
C MET A 530 8.06 -29.80 0.27
N ARG A 531 7.90 -30.29 1.50
CA ARG A 531 7.94 -31.74 1.79
C ARG A 531 6.92 -32.55 1.00
N ASN A 532 5.75 -31.97 0.74
CA ASN A 532 4.68 -32.63 0.00
C ASN A 532 4.97 -32.82 -1.50
N ILE A 533 6.00 -32.17 -2.06
CA ILE A 533 6.39 -32.27 -3.47
C ILE A 533 7.66 -33.10 -3.70
N GLU A 534 8.35 -33.50 -2.63
CA GLU A 534 9.54 -34.36 -2.71
C GLU A 534 9.24 -35.66 -3.46
N GLY A 535 10.14 -36.06 -4.35
CA GLY A 535 10.02 -37.26 -5.18
C GLY A 535 9.06 -37.15 -6.37
N LYS A 536 8.28 -36.06 -6.48
CA LYS A 536 7.45 -35.80 -7.67
C LYS A 536 8.29 -35.30 -8.84
N THR A 537 7.83 -35.57 -10.06
CA THR A 537 8.42 -34.97 -11.26
C THR A 537 8.03 -33.50 -11.36
N PHE A 538 8.91 -32.65 -11.89
CA PHE A 538 8.65 -31.23 -12.03
C PHE A 538 7.36 -30.94 -12.83
N SER A 539 7.04 -31.77 -13.83
CA SER A 539 5.79 -31.67 -14.60
C SER A 539 4.52 -31.97 -13.79
N SER A 540 4.59 -32.86 -12.79
CA SER A 540 3.45 -33.27 -11.96
C SER A 540 3.18 -32.38 -10.75
N VAL A 541 4.15 -31.52 -10.38
CA VAL A 541 4.00 -30.56 -9.28
C VAL A 541 2.93 -29.52 -9.62
N SER A 542 1.89 -29.49 -8.79
CA SER A 542 0.80 -28.51 -8.83
C SER A 542 0.46 -28.04 -7.41
N PHE A 543 0.12 -26.76 -7.28
CA PHE A 543 -0.23 -26.14 -6.00
C PHE A 543 -1.67 -25.67 -6.03
N LYS A 544 -2.39 -25.83 -4.91
CA LYS A 544 -3.77 -25.37 -4.80
C LYS A 544 -3.78 -24.02 -4.09
N ARG A 545 -4.55 -23.06 -4.62
CA ARG A 545 -4.71 -21.73 -4.00
C ARG A 545 -5.25 -21.76 -2.57
N LYS A 546 -5.90 -22.86 -2.16
CA LYS A 546 -6.39 -23.05 -0.78
C LYS A 546 -5.30 -23.43 0.23
N ASP A 547 -4.15 -23.90 -0.26
CA ASP A 547 -3.05 -24.38 0.60
C ASP A 547 -2.17 -23.20 1.05
N LYS A 548 -2.32 -22.01 0.43
CA LYS A 548 -1.62 -20.79 0.82
C LYS A 548 -2.14 -20.25 2.17
N VAL A 549 -1.29 -19.55 2.89
CA VAL A 549 -1.67 -18.91 4.14
C VAL A 549 -2.66 -17.76 3.92
N GLN A 550 -3.45 -17.49 4.94
CA GLN A 550 -4.44 -16.43 4.95
C GLN A 550 -3.86 -15.21 5.69
N PRO A 551 -3.69 -14.05 5.02
CA PRO A 551 -3.25 -12.81 5.65
C PRO A 551 -4.38 -12.09 6.38
N LEU A 552 -4.01 -11.14 7.25
CA LEU A 552 -4.95 -10.46 8.13
C LEU A 552 -5.98 -9.59 7.37
N SER A 553 -5.61 -9.06 6.21
CA SER A 553 -6.50 -8.28 5.34
C SER A 553 -7.80 -8.99 4.94
N ILE A 554 -7.82 -10.33 5.02
CA ILE A 554 -9.00 -11.14 4.71
C ILE A 554 -10.17 -10.82 5.65
N ILE A 555 -9.90 -10.34 6.88
CA ILE A 555 -10.96 -9.92 7.81
C ILE A 555 -11.70 -8.68 7.29
N ASN A 556 -11.01 -7.79 6.57
CA ASN A 556 -11.61 -6.58 6.00
C ASN A 556 -12.39 -6.84 4.71
N SER A 557 -12.15 -7.98 4.06
CA SER A 557 -12.71 -8.27 2.75
C SER A 557 -13.57 -9.52 2.70
N SER A 558 -13.70 -10.34 3.74
CA SER A 558 -14.40 -11.62 3.61
C SER A 558 -15.44 -11.94 4.68
N ILE A 559 -16.50 -12.62 4.24
CA ILE A 559 -17.49 -13.28 5.10
C ILE A 559 -17.20 -14.78 5.08
N THR A 560 -17.35 -15.43 6.24
CA THR A 560 -17.39 -16.89 6.35
C THR A 560 -18.79 -17.41 5.99
N VAL A 561 -18.92 -18.16 4.91
CA VAL A 561 -20.13 -18.93 4.58
C VAL A 561 -19.76 -20.41 4.70
N GLU A 562 -20.42 -21.15 5.60
CA GLU A 562 -20.24 -22.60 5.77
C GLU A 562 -18.76 -23.02 5.79
N SER A 563 -18.00 -22.47 6.76
CA SER A 563 -16.56 -22.70 7.00
C SER A 563 -15.58 -22.33 5.87
N THR A 564 -16.01 -21.56 4.86
CA THR A 564 -15.14 -21.00 3.81
C THR A 564 -15.24 -19.47 3.77
N GLN A 565 -14.10 -18.76 3.85
CA GLN A 565 -14.06 -17.29 3.71
C GLN A 565 -14.04 -16.87 2.24
N ILE A 566 -14.93 -15.94 1.88
CA ILE A 566 -15.09 -15.42 0.50
C ILE A 566 -14.76 -13.93 0.48
N SER A 567 -13.71 -13.53 -0.25
CA SER A 567 -13.39 -12.12 -0.49
C SER A 567 -14.50 -11.44 -1.31
N ILE A 568 -14.97 -10.30 -0.84
CA ILE A 568 -16.05 -9.48 -1.37
C ILE A 568 -15.45 -8.33 -2.13
N ASP A 569 -15.36 -8.51 -3.44
CA ASP A 569 -15.11 -7.44 -4.39
C ASP A 569 -16.46 -6.97 -4.95
N PRO A 570 -16.87 -5.71 -4.71
CA PRO A 570 -18.10 -5.14 -5.27
C PRO A 570 -18.21 -5.27 -6.80
N LEU A 571 -17.08 -5.20 -7.53
CA LEU A 571 -17.07 -5.37 -8.99
C LEU A 571 -17.35 -6.82 -9.37
N LEU A 572 -16.74 -7.78 -8.67
CA LEU A 572 -17.02 -9.20 -8.85
C LEU A 572 -18.47 -9.55 -8.50
N LEU A 573 -19.01 -8.99 -7.41
CA LEU A 573 -20.42 -9.17 -7.05
C LEU A 573 -21.35 -8.59 -8.11
N PHE A 574 -21.01 -7.42 -8.66
CA PHE A 574 -21.78 -6.81 -9.74
C PHE A 574 -21.79 -7.69 -11.00
N GLN A 575 -20.63 -8.23 -11.40
CA GLN A 575 -20.54 -9.19 -12.50
C GLN A 575 -21.41 -10.44 -12.24
N ARG A 576 -21.37 -10.99 -11.02
CA ARG A 576 -22.23 -12.12 -10.62
C ARG A 576 -23.71 -11.76 -10.71
N MET A 577 -24.11 -10.59 -10.21
CA MET A 577 -25.50 -10.11 -10.29
C MET A 577 -25.99 -10.02 -11.72
N CYS A 578 -25.18 -9.48 -12.64
CA CYS A 578 -25.52 -9.39 -14.06
C CYS A 578 -25.77 -10.76 -14.69
N ILE A 579 -25.01 -11.78 -14.27
CA ILE A 579 -25.11 -13.15 -14.82
C ILE A 579 -26.29 -13.92 -14.20
N THR A 580 -26.62 -13.67 -12.94
CA THR A 580 -27.66 -14.42 -12.20
C THR A 580 -29.03 -13.78 -12.23
N LYS A 581 -29.13 -12.55 -12.76
CA LYS A 581 -30.40 -11.84 -12.87
C LYS A 581 -31.27 -12.53 -13.92
N HIS A 582 -32.42 -13.06 -13.52
CA HIS A 582 -33.44 -13.58 -14.44
C HIS A 582 -34.58 -12.57 -14.68
N SER A 583 -34.72 -11.59 -13.77
CA SER A 583 -35.74 -10.56 -13.83
C SER A 583 -35.27 -9.24 -13.18
N ASP A 584 -35.97 -8.14 -13.45
CA ASP A 584 -35.76 -6.88 -12.72
C ASP A 584 -36.04 -7.01 -11.22
N SER A 585 -36.86 -7.98 -10.82
CA SER A 585 -37.13 -8.30 -9.41
C SER A 585 -35.87 -8.82 -8.71
N ASP A 586 -35.07 -9.65 -9.39
CA ASP A 586 -33.83 -10.18 -8.81
C ASP A 586 -32.81 -9.08 -8.54
N MET A 587 -32.71 -8.12 -9.47
CA MET A 587 -31.82 -6.97 -9.30
C MET A 587 -32.25 -6.09 -8.11
N LYS A 588 -33.57 -5.90 -7.90
CA LYS A 588 -34.09 -5.22 -6.71
C LYS A 588 -33.71 -5.98 -5.43
N ASN A 589 -33.86 -7.30 -5.43
CA ASN A 589 -33.50 -8.15 -4.28
C ASN A 589 -32.00 -8.10 -3.98
N PHE A 590 -31.14 -8.08 -5.01
CA PHE A 590 -29.69 -7.96 -4.81
C PHE A 590 -29.29 -6.60 -4.24
N LEU A 591 -29.91 -5.52 -4.71
CA LEU A 591 -29.63 -4.15 -4.27
C LEU A 591 -30.21 -3.82 -2.89
N ALA A 592 -31.03 -4.70 -2.31
CA ALA A 592 -31.41 -4.63 -0.89
C ALA A 592 -30.21 -4.87 0.06
N PHE A 593 -29.10 -5.41 -0.47
CA PHE A 593 -27.85 -5.60 0.26
C PHE A 593 -26.82 -4.50 -0.05
N ASP A 594 -25.83 -4.33 0.83
CA ASP A 594 -24.84 -3.27 0.70
C ASP A 594 -23.85 -3.50 -0.45
N LEU A 595 -23.66 -4.77 -0.85
CA LEU A 595 -22.77 -5.23 -1.93
C LEU A 595 -21.31 -4.80 -1.74
N ALA A 596 -20.92 -4.59 -0.48
CA ALA A 596 -19.60 -4.20 -0.04
C ALA A 596 -19.38 -4.67 1.41
N PRO A 597 -18.13 -4.80 1.89
CA PRO A 597 -17.84 -5.25 3.26
C PRO A 597 -18.52 -4.40 4.36
N PHE A 598 -18.80 -3.13 4.05
CA PHE A 598 -19.53 -2.21 4.90
C PHE A 598 -20.35 -1.22 4.05
N PRO A 599 -21.35 -0.53 4.64
CA PRO A 599 -22.28 0.35 3.92
C PRO A 599 -21.58 1.61 3.40
N LEU A 600 -21.15 1.59 2.15
CA LEU A 600 -20.39 2.69 1.54
C LEU A 600 -21.06 4.08 1.59
N PRO A 601 -22.40 4.23 1.61
CA PRO A 601 -23.03 5.55 1.78
C PRO A 601 -22.78 6.18 3.16
N LEU A 602 -22.49 5.37 4.18
CA LEU A 602 -22.32 5.78 5.58
C LEU A 602 -20.88 5.56 6.09
N PHE A 603 -20.12 4.61 5.54
CA PHE A 603 -18.82 4.25 6.07
C PHE A 603 -17.70 4.36 5.02
N THR A 604 -16.49 4.51 5.54
CA THR A 604 -15.22 4.38 4.83
C THR A 604 -14.39 3.32 5.53
N VAL A 605 -13.27 2.92 4.93
CA VAL A 605 -12.27 2.05 5.60
C VAL A 605 -11.78 2.63 6.93
N LYS A 606 -11.87 3.95 7.12
CA LYS A 606 -11.46 4.67 8.34
C LYS A 606 -12.58 4.79 9.39
N GLY A 607 -13.77 4.25 9.15
CA GLY A 607 -14.95 4.36 10.01
C GLY A 607 -16.07 5.23 9.43
N MET A 608 -16.93 5.79 10.29
CA MET A 608 -18.06 6.66 9.90
C MET A 608 -17.60 7.84 9.03
N ARG A 609 -18.36 8.18 7.99
CA ARG A 609 -18.05 9.32 7.13
C ARG A 609 -18.21 10.63 7.89
N LYS A 610 -17.33 11.59 7.58
CA LYS A 610 -17.36 12.95 8.13
C LYS A 610 -17.76 13.96 7.05
N GLY A 611 -18.65 14.87 7.43
CA GLY A 611 -19.04 16.02 6.61
C GLY A 611 -18.39 17.31 7.10
N THR A 612 -18.50 18.38 6.32
CA THR A 612 -17.99 19.71 6.68
C THR A 612 -18.92 20.38 7.69
N LYS A 613 -18.67 20.20 9.00
CA LYS A 613 -19.48 20.77 10.09
C LYS A 613 -19.68 22.29 9.96
N SER A 614 -18.61 23.02 9.65
CA SER A 614 -18.60 24.49 9.53
C SER A 614 -19.56 25.04 8.47
N SER A 615 -20.01 24.23 7.50
CA SER A 615 -21.01 24.65 6.51
C SER A 615 -22.33 25.09 7.16
N LEU A 616 -22.64 24.58 8.35
CA LEU A 616 -23.85 24.92 9.08
C LEU A 616 -23.81 26.34 9.67
N TYR A 617 -22.65 27.00 9.78
CA TYR A 617 -22.58 28.42 10.18
C TYR A 617 -23.35 29.34 9.20
N SER A 618 -23.46 28.94 7.92
CA SER A 618 -24.26 29.67 6.93
C SER A 618 -25.75 29.74 7.28
N ALA A 619 -26.26 28.83 8.13
CA ALA A 619 -27.61 28.83 8.65
C ALA A 619 -27.86 29.90 9.73
N PHE A 620 -26.81 30.51 10.29
CA PHE A 620 -26.90 31.48 11.37
C PHE A 620 -26.48 32.87 10.89
N THR A 621 -27.16 33.91 11.38
CA THR A 621 -26.78 35.31 11.19
C THR A 621 -26.14 35.82 12.49
N PRO A 622 -24.91 36.34 12.44
CA PRO A 622 -24.30 36.99 13.61
C PRO A 622 -25.19 38.12 14.13
N LEU A 623 -25.27 38.24 15.45
CA LEU A 623 -25.90 39.35 16.13
C LEU A 623 -25.02 40.60 15.98
N LYS A 624 -25.66 41.77 15.90
CA LYS A 624 -24.98 43.08 15.88
C LYS A 624 -25.31 43.81 17.18
N ASP A 625 -24.35 44.60 17.66
CA ASP A 625 -24.52 45.51 18.80
C ASP A 625 -25.07 44.83 20.07
N VAL A 626 -24.52 43.64 20.40
CA VAL A 626 -24.94 42.86 21.58
C VAL A 626 -24.55 43.62 22.86
N GLN A 627 -25.54 43.89 23.71
CA GLN A 627 -25.33 44.42 25.06
C GLN A 627 -25.45 43.29 26.07
N PHE A 628 -24.37 43.01 26.78
CA PHE A 628 -24.37 42.09 27.91
C PHE A 628 -25.01 42.76 29.13
N GLY A 629 -25.68 41.97 29.97
CA GLY A 629 -26.23 42.47 31.24
C GLY A 629 -25.13 42.92 32.21
N VAL A 630 -25.49 43.67 33.25
CA VAL A 630 -24.53 44.26 34.21
C VAL A 630 -23.77 43.16 34.94
N ASN A 631 -24.44 42.07 35.31
CA ASN A 631 -23.83 40.88 35.87
C ASN A 631 -23.74 39.78 34.80
N HIS A 632 -22.57 39.60 34.20
CA HIS A 632 -22.31 38.67 33.09
C HIS A 632 -21.42 37.50 33.53
N ALA A 633 -21.68 36.30 33.01
CA ALA A 633 -20.85 35.11 33.22
C ALA A 633 -20.31 34.54 31.89
N GLU A 634 -19.05 34.12 31.87
CA GLU A 634 -18.39 33.56 30.69
C GLU A 634 -18.04 32.08 30.93
N ILE A 635 -18.42 31.23 29.98
CA ILE A 635 -18.23 29.78 30.01
C ILE A 635 -17.29 29.42 28.86
N ILE A 636 -16.11 28.92 29.20
CA ILE A 636 -15.05 28.62 28.23
C ILE A 636 -14.95 27.10 28.04
N ASP A 637 -14.95 26.66 26.78
CA ASP A 637 -14.60 25.29 26.43
C ASP A 637 -13.10 25.04 26.70
N GLY A 638 -12.81 24.07 27.55
CA GLY A 638 -11.46 23.68 27.92
C GLY A 638 -10.64 23.15 26.75
N GLY A 639 -11.27 22.46 25.80
CA GLY A 639 -10.66 22.01 24.55
C GLY A 639 -10.19 23.18 23.68
N PHE A 640 -11.02 24.21 23.50
CA PHE A 640 -10.59 25.47 22.86
C PHE A 640 -9.44 26.11 23.62
N LEU A 641 -9.57 26.25 24.95
CA LEU A 641 -8.55 26.87 25.77
C LEU A 641 -7.19 26.17 25.62
N LEU A 642 -7.16 24.82 25.65
CA LEU A 642 -5.97 24.00 25.49
C LEU A 642 -5.18 24.34 24.22
N HIS A 643 -5.85 24.63 23.12
CA HIS A 643 -5.21 24.94 21.84
C HIS A 643 -4.96 26.44 21.63
N LYS A 644 -5.61 27.31 22.41
CA LYS A 644 -5.49 28.76 22.27
C LYS A 644 -4.19 29.33 22.87
N VAL A 645 -3.75 28.77 24.00
CA VAL A 645 -2.53 29.22 24.69
C VAL A 645 -1.32 28.52 24.10
N VAL A 646 -0.36 29.29 23.57
CA VAL A 646 0.84 28.75 22.91
C VAL A 646 1.95 28.46 23.92
N TRP A 647 2.51 27.26 23.83
CA TRP A 647 3.61 26.82 24.69
C TRP A 647 4.96 27.37 24.20
N GLY A 648 5.85 27.73 25.13
CA GLY A 648 7.21 28.17 24.78
C GLY A 648 8.16 26.98 24.67
N THR A 649 9.23 27.12 23.88
CA THR A 649 10.25 26.05 23.68
C THR A 649 11.07 25.72 24.93
N VAL A 650 11.17 26.64 25.90
CA VAL A 650 11.89 26.43 27.15
C VAL A 650 11.02 26.89 28.32
N THR A 651 9.81 26.32 28.44
CA THR A 651 8.91 26.63 29.56
C THR A 651 8.49 25.37 30.31
N THR A 652 8.55 25.40 31.63
CA THR A 652 8.07 24.30 32.47
C THR A 652 6.54 24.21 32.47
N PHE A 653 5.97 23.06 32.82
CA PHE A 653 4.52 22.92 32.93
C PHE A 653 3.90 23.92 33.92
N LYS A 654 4.58 24.28 35.01
CA LYS A 654 4.16 25.36 35.91
C LYS A 654 4.02 26.69 35.19
N GLN A 655 5.04 27.07 34.42
CA GLN A 655 5.01 28.31 33.65
C GLN A 655 3.91 28.28 32.58
N ILE A 656 3.70 27.12 31.95
CA ILE A 656 2.61 26.89 31.00
C ILE A 656 1.25 27.07 31.69
N CYS A 657 0.99 26.40 32.81
CA CYS A 657 -0.24 26.55 33.59
C CYS A 657 -0.47 28.02 34.02
N CYS A 658 0.57 28.73 34.45
CA CYS A 658 0.49 30.16 34.73
C CYS A 658 0.10 30.98 33.50
N LYS A 659 0.59 30.63 32.30
CA LYS A 659 0.15 31.27 31.05
C LYS A 659 -1.33 31.04 30.77
N TYR A 660 -1.87 29.85 31.06
CA TYR A 660 -3.30 29.59 30.92
C TYR A 660 -4.14 30.46 31.88
N VAL A 661 -3.76 30.52 33.16
CA VAL A 661 -4.42 31.38 34.15
C VAL A 661 -4.37 32.84 33.70
N LYS A 662 -3.19 33.32 33.33
CA LYS A 662 -2.99 34.70 32.88
C LYS A 662 -3.80 35.00 31.62
N TYR A 663 -3.82 34.08 30.65
CA TYR A 663 -4.64 34.23 29.45
C TYR A 663 -6.11 34.42 29.81
N VAL A 664 -6.63 33.61 30.74
CA VAL A 664 -8.03 33.74 31.17
C VAL A 664 -8.28 35.10 31.84
N GLN A 665 -7.42 35.52 32.77
CA GLN A 665 -7.56 36.79 33.48
C GLN A 665 -7.39 38.04 32.61
N ASP A 666 -6.54 37.96 31.58
CA ASP A 666 -6.25 39.10 30.71
C ASP A 666 -7.34 39.30 29.63
N HIS A 667 -8.10 38.26 29.28
CA HIS A 667 -9.04 38.29 28.13
C HIS A 667 -10.52 38.18 28.52
N PHE A 668 -10.82 37.72 29.73
CA PHE A 668 -12.19 37.48 30.20
C PHE A 668 -12.43 38.22 31.53
N GLY A 669 -13.70 38.39 31.90
CA GLY A 669 -14.14 39.07 33.11
C GLY A 669 -13.86 38.30 34.39
N SER A 670 -14.41 38.77 35.52
CA SER A 670 -14.20 38.15 36.83
C SER A 670 -15.04 36.89 37.08
N ASN A 671 -16.06 36.64 36.25
CA ASN A 671 -17.04 35.57 36.45
C ASN A 671 -16.89 34.48 35.38
N VAL A 672 -15.79 33.72 35.46
CA VAL A 672 -15.41 32.74 34.43
C VAL A 672 -15.51 31.32 34.96
N CYS A 673 -16.12 30.44 34.15
CA CYS A 673 -16.13 29.00 34.34
C CYS A 673 -15.49 28.30 33.14
N VAL A 674 -14.48 27.45 33.38
CA VAL A 674 -13.86 26.63 32.33
C VAL A 674 -14.34 25.19 32.47
N VAL A 675 -14.84 24.61 31.38
CA VAL A 675 -15.40 23.26 31.37
C VAL A 675 -14.57 22.35 30.47
N PHE A 676 -13.99 21.29 31.03
CA PHE A 676 -13.15 20.34 30.29
C PHE A 676 -13.85 19.02 29.99
N ASP A 677 -13.41 18.38 28.91
CA ASP A 677 -13.72 16.97 28.62
C ASP A 677 -13.23 16.04 29.74
N GLY A 678 -13.90 14.89 29.84
CA GLY A 678 -13.48 13.77 30.65
C GLY A 678 -12.67 12.74 29.87
N TYR A 679 -11.65 12.19 30.50
CA TYR A 679 -10.72 11.22 29.91
C TYR A 679 -10.70 9.94 30.76
N THR A 680 -11.62 9.02 30.45
CA THR A 680 -11.60 7.67 31.04
C THR A 680 -10.57 6.79 30.32
N THR A 681 -9.80 6.03 31.09
CA THR A 681 -8.84 5.04 30.58
C THR A 681 -9.41 3.62 30.59
N ASP A 682 -10.60 3.45 31.17
CA ASP A 682 -11.30 2.16 31.21
C ASP A 682 -12.27 2.07 30.03
N LEU A 683 -11.92 1.21 29.06
CA LEU A 683 -12.68 0.97 27.84
C LEU A 683 -14.02 0.26 28.09
N SER A 684 -14.25 -0.33 29.27
CA SER A 684 -15.50 -1.00 29.63
C SER A 684 -16.62 0.00 30.01
N VAL A 685 -16.24 1.21 30.41
CA VAL A 685 -17.17 2.30 30.77
C VAL A 685 -17.08 3.49 29.81
N ALA A 686 -16.23 3.40 28.79
CA ALA A 686 -16.08 4.43 27.77
C ALA A 686 -17.32 4.50 26.86
N GLY A 687 -17.90 5.69 26.73
CA GLY A 687 -19.05 5.97 25.89
C GLY A 687 -18.69 6.12 24.42
N THR A 688 -19.67 6.57 23.63
CA THR A 688 -19.59 6.58 22.15
C THR A 688 -18.54 7.55 21.59
N LYS A 689 -18.06 8.51 22.39
CA LYS A 689 -16.99 9.46 22.01
C LYS A 689 -15.63 8.77 21.82
N SER A 690 -15.40 7.64 22.51
CA SER A 690 -14.19 6.82 22.38
C SER A 690 -13.91 6.40 20.93
N CYS A 691 -14.94 6.13 20.13
CA CYS A 691 -14.80 5.78 18.71
C CYS A 691 -14.18 6.93 17.89
N GLU A 692 -14.62 8.17 18.12
CA GLU A 692 -14.05 9.35 17.45
C GLU A 692 -12.62 9.64 17.93
N ARG A 693 -12.34 9.40 19.22
CA ARG A 693 -11.02 9.52 19.82
C ARG A 693 -10.01 8.53 19.21
N LEU A 694 -10.35 7.25 19.14
CA LEU A 694 -9.55 6.20 18.48
C LEU A 694 -9.26 6.51 17.01
N ARG A 695 -10.24 7.10 16.30
CA ARG A 695 -10.04 7.55 14.92
C ARG A 695 -9.02 8.70 14.82
N ARG A 696 -9.02 9.65 15.76
CA ARG A 696 -8.06 10.77 15.81
C ARG A 696 -6.65 10.30 16.18
N LEU A 697 -6.52 9.31 17.06
CA LEU A 697 -5.24 8.69 17.44
C LEU A 697 -4.47 8.06 16.26
N ARG A 698 -5.16 7.70 15.16
CA ARG A 698 -4.52 7.19 13.93
C ARG A 698 -3.73 8.26 13.15
N LYS A 699 -3.85 9.56 13.48
CA LYS A 699 -3.21 10.66 12.72
C LYS A 699 -1.93 11.22 13.35
N LEU A 700 -1.79 11.16 14.67
CA LEU A 700 -0.60 11.56 15.41
C LEU A 700 -0.59 10.80 16.74
N ARG A 701 0.39 9.93 16.95
CA ARG A 701 0.64 9.38 18.28
C ARG A 701 1.65 10.25 19.02
N CYS A 702 1.60 10.21 20.33
CA CYS A 702 2.56 10.78 21.28
C CYS A 702 2.67 9.75 22.40
N ALA A 703 3.88 9.47 22.88
CA ALA A 703 4.08 8.55 24.01
C ALA A 703 3.43 9.14 25.28
N ASP A 704 3.15 8.29 26.26
CA ASP A 704 2.74 8.73 27.60
C ASP A 704 3.92 9.46 28.26
N PHE A 705 3.68 10.68 28.73
CA PHE A 705 4.65 11.49 29.45
C PHE A 705 4.37 11.39 30.95
N VAL A 706 5.39 11.02 31.70
CA VAL A 706 5.42 11.24 33.16
C VAL A 706 6.04 12.61 33.38
N PHE A 707 5.30 13.54 33.97
CA PHE A 707 5.75 14.91 34.17
C PHE A 707 5.18 15.51 35.45
N ASP A 708 5.90 16.49 35.99
CA ASP A 708 5.50 17.34 37.10
C ASP A 708 5.53 18.84 36.71
N GLU A 709 5.26 19.71 37.67
CA GLU A 709 5.27 21.17 37.50
C GLU A 709 6.60 21.73 36.96
N ASN A 710 7.73 21.08 37.25
CA ASN A 710 9.07 21.56 36.88
C ASN A 710 9.57 20.99 35.56
N THR A 711 8.88 19.97 35.03
CA THR A 711 9.23 19.31 33.78
C THR A 711 9.03 20.26 32.58
N ILE A 712 9.95 20.23 31.62
CA ILE A 712 9.86 20.95 30.35
C ILE A 712 9.34 19.99 29.27
N PRO A 713 8.27 20.33 28.51
CA PRO A 713 7.79 19.48 27.43
C PRO A 713 8.87 19.31 26.35
N THR A 714 9.24 18.08 26.01
CA THR A 714 10.24 17.77 24.98
C THR A 714 9.64 17.59 23.58
N VAL A 715 8.31 17.67 23.48
CA VAL A 715 7.54 17.53 22.23
C VAL A 715 6.66 18.76 22.00
N ALA A 716 6.33 19.02 20.74
CA ALA A 716 5.43 20.09 20.36
C ALA A 716 4.03 19.94 21.01
N GLN A 717 3.39 21.06 21.32
CA GLN A 717 2.10 21.13 22.02
C GLN A 717 1.00 20.31 21.35
N ASP A 718 0.86 20.41 20.03
CA ASP A 718 -0.13 19.69 19.24
C ASP A 718 0.08 18.17 19.29
N LYS A 719 1.35 17.74 19.28
CA LYS A 719 1.75 16.34 19.46
C LYS A 719 1.47 15.87 20.89
N PHE A 720 1.87 16.64 21.90
CA PHE A 720 1.61 16.31 23.31
C PHE A 720 0.11 16.12 23.59
N LEU A 721 -0.69 17.09 23.14
CA LEU A 721 -2.14 17.10 23.29
C LEU A 721 -2.85 16.06 22.39
N SER A 722 -2.15 15.34 21.51
CA SER A 722 -2.77 14.25 20.75
C SER A 722 -2.95 12.98 21.59
N ASN A 723 -2.20 12.83 22.69
CA ASN A 723 -2.29 11.70 23.61
C ASN A 723 -3.27 11.99 24.78
N GLU A 724 -4.14 11.03 25.06
CA GLU A 724 -5.21 11.17 26.07
C GLU A 724 -4.72 11.11 27.51
N SER A 725 -3.77 10.22 27.81
CA SER A 725 -3.12 10.14 29.13
C SER A 725 -2.42 11.46 29.46
N ASN A 726 -1.72 12.04 28.49
CA ASN A 726 -1.04 13.33 28.64
C ASN A 726 -2.02 14.47 28.86
N LYS A 727 -3.08 14.54 28.04
CA LYS A 727 -4.17 15.51 28.21
C LYS A 727 -4.80 15.40 29.59
N LYS A 728 -5.15 14.18 30.03
CA LYS A 728 -5.74 13.92 31.34
C LYS A 728 -4.85 14.44 32.46
N ASN A 729 -3.57 14.05 32.46
CA ASN A 729 -2.62 14.45 33.50
C ASN A 729 -2.38 15.96 33.48
N PHE A 730 -2.32 16.57 32.29
CA PHE A 730 -2.13 18.02 32.16
C PHE A 730 -3.35 18.80 32.64
N VAL A 731 -4.57 18.37 32.30
CA VAL A 731 -5.82 18.99 32.77
C VAL A 731 -5.96 18.87 34.29
N ILE A 732 -5.55 17.72 34.89
CA ILE A 732 -5.50 17.56 36.35
C ILE A 732 -4.56 18.59 36.98
N MET A 733 -3.38 18.83 36.41
CA MET A 733 -2.45 19.85 36.89
C MET A 733 -3.04 21.26 36.72
N LEU A 734 -3.54 21.58 35.53
CA LEU A 734 -4.10 22.90 35.21
C LEU A 734 -5.30 23.26 36.10
N LYS A 735 -6.13 22.27 36.45
CA LYS A 735 -7.25 22.43 37.39
C LYS A 735 -6.81 23.11 38.69
N THR A 736 -5.72 22.63 39.31
CA THR A 736 -5.22 23.19 40.57
C THR A 736 -4.84 24.67 40.43
N PHE A 737 -4.20 25.03 39.32
CA PHE A 737 -3.80 26.42 39.06
C PHE A 737 -4.99 27.36 38.81
N LEU A 738 -5.99 26.90 38.05
CA LEU A 738 -7.23 27.65 37.81
C LEU A 738 -7.99 27.89 39.12
N GLN A 739 -8.19 26.83 39.93
CA GLN A 739 -8.91 26.92 41.19
C GLN A 739 -8.20 27.82 42.22
N ASN A 740 -6.87 27.73 42.33
CA ASN A 740 -6.07 28.62 43.19
C ASN A 740 -6.19 30.10 42.79
N SER A 741 -6.52 30.36 41.53
CA SER A 741 -6.72 31.70 40.98
C SER A 741 -8.19 32.15 40.99
N LYS A 742 -9.06 31.42 41.72
CA LYS A 742 -10.51 31.65 41.83
C LYS A 742 -11.28 31.56 40.51
N ILE A 743 -10.74 30.85 39.52
CA ILE A 743 -11.45 30.53 38.28
C ILE A 743 -12.24 29.24 38.51
N GLU A 744 -13.54 29.25 38.19
CA GLU A 744 -14.39 28.09 38.35
C GLU A 744 -14.02 27.00 37.33
N PHE A 745 -13.95 25.75 37.78
CA PHE A 745 -13.53 24.60 36.96
C PHE A 745 -14.59 23.51 37.05
N LEU A 746 -15.06 23.04 35.89
CA LEU A 746 -15.92 21.87 35.77
C LEU A 746 -15.27 20.87 34.80
N GLN A 747 -15.56 19.59 34.99
CA GLN A 747 -15.11 18.53 34.10
C GLN A 747 -16.25 17.55 33.87
N ALA A 748 -16.51 17.24 32.60
CA ALA A 748 -17.48 16.24 32.21
C ALA A 748 -16.94 14.82 32.43
N PHE A 749 -17.83 13.83 32.41
CA PHE A 749 -17.41 12.42 32.44
C PHE A 749 -16.69 12.00 31.15
N GLU A 750 -17.18 12.48 29.99
CA GLU A 750 -16.52 12.28 28.68
C GLU A 750 -16.54 13.53 27.81
N ASP A 751 -17.70 13.90 27.28
CA ASP A 751 -17.87 15.02 26.34
C ASP A 751 -18.40 16.25 27.09
N ALA A 752 -17.68 17.37 27.03
CA ALA A 752 -18.06 18.60 27.74
C ALA A 752 -19.21 19.35 27.08
N ASP A 753 -19.52 19.06 25.82
CA ASP A 753 -20.44 19.81 24.98
C ASP A 753 -21.78 20.17 25.67
N VAL A 754 -22.48 19.16 26.21
CA VAL A 754 -23.77 19.38 26.88
C VAL A 754 -23.57 20.13 28.19
N LEU A 755 -22.53 19.78 28.96
CA LEU A 755 -22.23 20.40 30.26
C LEU A 755 -21.93 21.89 30.12
N ILE A 756 -21.25 22.30 29.05
CA ILE A 756 -20.98 23.72 28.74
C ILE A 756 -22.28 24.49 28.58
N VAL A 757 -23.21 23.99 27.76
CA VAL A 757 -24.48 24.67 27.50
C VAL A 757 -25.39 24.67 28.73
N THR A 758 -25.50 23.56 29.46
CA THR A 758 -26.31 23.51 30.68
C THR A 758 -25.75 24.42 31.76
N THR A 759 -24.42 24.51 31.89
CA THR A 759 -23.77 25.47 32.82
C THR A 759 -24.15 26.89 32.46
N ALA A 760 -24.13 27.27 31.18
CA ALA A 760 -24.54 28.62 30.76
C ALA A 760 -26.01 28.92 31.09
N ILE A 761 -26.90 27.92 30.96
CA ILE A 761 -28.31 28.03 31.36
C ILE A 761 -28.43 28.21 32.88
N ASP A 762 -27.73 27.38 33.67
CA ASP A 762 -27.78 27.42 35.13
C ASP A 762 -27.28 28.74 35.70
N LYS A 763 -26.27 29.36 35.06
CA LYS A 763 -25.75 30.67 35.46
C LYS A 763 -26.79 31.79 35.35
N LEU A 764 -27.82 31.67 34.52
CA LEU A 764 -28.90 32.67 34.47
C LEU A 764 -29.73 32.77 35.76
N SER A 765 -29.62 31.81 36.68
CA SER A 765 -30.22 31.92 38.02
C SER A 765 -29.58 33.02 38.87
N THR A 766 -28.34 33.40 38.56
CA THR A 766 -27.49 34.29 39.36
C THR A 766 -26.98 35.51 38.56
N TYR A 767 -26.88 35.39 37.24
CA TYR A 767 -26.33 36.39 36.32
C TYR A 767 -27.40 36.85 35.33
N ASP A 768 -27.31 38.10 34.88
CA ASP A 768 -28.24 38.70 33.91
C ASP A 768 -28.12 38.07 32.52
N SER A 769 -26.90 37.64 32.18
CA SER A 769 -26.56 37.02 30.89
C SER A 769 -25.36 36.08 31.01
N ALA A 770 -25.28 35.12 30.09
CA ALA A 770 -24.19 34.16 30.00
C ALA A 770 -23.64 34.09 28.57
N GLU A 771 -22.34 33.88 28.42
CA GLU A 771 -21.68 33.72 27.11
C GLU A 771 -20.81 32.48 27.06
N ILE A 772 -20.94 31.70 25.98
CA ILE A 772 -20.16 30.51 25.68
C ILE A 772 -19.05 30.88 24.69
N ILE A 773 -17.80 30.56 25.01
CA ILE A 773 -16.62 30.85 24.18
C ILE A 773 -16.13 29.57 23.51
N GLU A 774 -16.36 29.43 22.19
CA GLU A 774 -15.95 28.24 21.42
C GLU A 774 -15.89 28.51 19.90
N GLU A 775 -15.15 27.67 19.14
CA GLU A 775 -15.10 27.67 17.68
C GLU A 775 -16.01 26.62 17.02
N ASP A 776 -16.27 25.48 17.68
CA ASP A 776 -17.13 24.41 17.17
C ASP A 776 -18.62 24.82 17.17
N ILE A 777 -19.27 24.54 16.04
CA ILE A 777 -20.69 24.85 15.85
C ILE A 777 -21.60 23.90 16.62
N ASP A 778 -21.09 22.76 17.06
CA ASP A 778 -21.86 21.76 17.79
C ASP A 778 -22.45 22.37 19.08
N LEU A 779 -21.70 23.23 19.78
CA LEU A 779 -22.20 24.00 20.94
C LEU A 779 -23.27 25.02 20.58
N LEU A 780 -23.16 25.71 19.43
CA LEU A 780 -24.20 26.64 18.98
C LEU A 780 -25.50 25.89 18.63
N VAL A 781 -25.37 24.69 18.07
CA VAL A 781 -26.52 23.78 17.82
C VAL A 781 -27.14 23.33 19.13
N LEU A 782 -26.33 22.94 20.11
CA LEU A 782 -26.78 22.56 21.45
C LEU A 782 -27.51 23.68 22.17
N LEU A 783 -26.93 24.90 22.16
CA LEU A 783 -27.57 26.11 22.68
C LEU A 783 -28.93 26.36 22.03
N THR A 784 -28.99 26.26 20.70
CA THR A 784 -30.22 26.49 19.93
C THR A 784 -31.32 25.46 20.27
N GLY A 785 -30.94 24.22 20.61
CA GLY A 785 -31.91 23.17 20.96
C GLY A 785 -32.29 23.10 22.44
N LEU A 786 -31.36 23.35 23.36
CA LEU A 786 -31.62 23.32 24.82
C LEU A 786 -32.30 24.61 25.32
N ALA A 787 -31.97 25.76 24.74
CA ALA A 787 -32.50 27.06 25.15
C ALA A 787 -33.06 27.86 23.96
N PRO A 788 -34.01 27.31 23.17
CA PRO A 788 -34.45 27.89 21.90
C PRO A 788 -35.06 29.29 22.00
N ASN A 789 -35.59 29.65 23.18
CA ASN A 789 -36.24 30.93 23.45
C ASN A 789 -35.38 31.89 24.29
N SER A 790 -34.15 31.51 24.61
CA SER A 790 -33.27 32.38 25.40
C SER A 790 -32.80 33.57 24.58
N THR A 791 -32.89 34.77 25.16
CA THR A 791 -32.35 36.02 24.61
C THR A 791 -31.08 36.47 25.30
N ASN A 792 -30.71 35.83 26.42
CA ASN A 792 -29.65 36.28 27.32
C ASN A 792 -28.47 35.29 27.39
N ILE A 793 -28.46 34.25 26.56
CA ILE A 793 -27.33 33.34 26.39
C ILE A 793 -26.76 33.53 25.00
N PHE A 794 -25.45 33.76 24.95
CA PHE A 794 -24.72 34.05 23.73
C PHE A 794 -23.65 32.99 23.47
N PHE A 795 -23.35 32.78 22.20
CA PHE A 795 -22.22 31.99 21.73
C PHE A 795 -21.27 32.93 21.01
N ARG A 796 -20.09 33.15 21.57
CA ARG A 796 -19.06 33.98 20.96
C ARG A 796 -18.07 33.09 20.24
N LYS A 797 -17.97 33.32 18.94
CA LYS A 797 -16.94 32.74 18.10
C LYS A 797 -15.72 33.68 18.05
N PRO A 798 -14.59 33.30 18.67
CA PRO A 798 -13.42 34.16 18.74
C PRO A 798 -12.74 34.36 17.38
N CYS A 799 -11.97 35.44 17.24
CA CYS A 799 -11.19 35.75 16.03
C CYS A 799 -10.22 34.62 15.64
N LYS A 800 -10.15 34.32 14.33
CA LYS A 800 -9.19 33.35 13.76
C LYS A 800 -8.63 33.84 12.43
N GLY A 801 -7.35 34.23 12.43
CA GLY A 801 -6.67 34.76 11.25
C GLY A 801 -7.35 36.04 10.73
N LYS A 802 -7.83 36.02 9.48
CA LYS A 802 -8.58 37.14 8.86
C LYS A 802 -10.08 37.15 9.19
N ILE A 803 -10.60 36.15 9.89
CA ILE A 803 -12.03 36.05 10.24
C ILE A 803 -12.26 36.82 11.55
N GLN A 804 -13.13 37.84 11.47
CA GLN A 804 -13.54 38.64 12.62
C GLN A 804 -14.40 37.84 13.60
N GLU A 805 -14.39 38.27 14.86
CA GLU A 805 -15.25 37.78 15.92
C GLU A 805 -16.74 37.91 15.56
N ALA A 806 -17.54 36.94 15.99
CA ALA A 806 -18.97 36.93 15.76
C ALA A 806 -19.70 36.37 16.97
N VAL A 807 -20.80 37.03 17.37
CA VAL A 807 -21.67 36.58 18.45
C VAL A 807 -22.97 36.03 17.85
N TYR A 808 -23.43 34.92 18.41
CA TYR A 808 -24.65 34.24 18.01
C TYR A 808 -25.52 33.96 19.23
N GLY A 809 -26.80 33.70 19.01
CA GLY A 809 -27.70 33.12 20.00
C GLY A 809 -28.71 32.19 19.33
N PRO A 810 -29.64 31.57 20.08
CA PRO A 810 -30.71 30.75 19.51
C PRO A 810 -31.53 31.47 18.41
N GLN A 811 -31.69 32.78 18.55
CA GLN A 811 -32.35 33.69 17.61
C GLN A 811 -31.57 33.95 16.31
N SER A 812 -30.27 33.61 16.27
CA SER A 812 -29.43 33.77 15.07
C SER A 812 -29.79 32.80 13.94
N LEU A 813 -30.51 31.71 14.22
CA LEU A 813 -30.90 30.75 13.21
C LEU A 813 -31.86 31.39 12.18
N LYS A 814 -31.48 31.42 10.90
CA LYS A 814 -32.23 32.06 9.79
C LYS A 814 -33.54 31.36 9.41
N TYR A 815 -33.79 30.18 9.96
CA TYR A 815 -34.89 29.31 9.56
C TYR A 815 -36.09 29.40 10.52
N SER A 816 -37.24 28.84 10.10
CA SER A 816 -38.49 28.84 10.87
C SER A 816 -38.35 28.13 12.22
N ASN A 817 -39.29 28.39 13.14
CA ASN A 817 -39.35 27.70 14.45
C ASN A 817 -39.34 26.18 14.31
N SER A 818 -39.99 25.62 13.29
CA SER A 818 -39.97 24.17 13.02
C SER A 818 -38.57 23.59 12.76
N VAL A 819 -37.64 24.35 12.20
CA VAL A 819 -36.24 23.93 12.03
C VAL A 819 -35.48 24.06 13.35
N ARG A 820 -35.73 25.14 14.10
CA ARG A 820 -35.14 25.38 15.43
C ARG A 820 -35.47 24.25 16.39
N GLU A 821 -36.75 23.90 16.48
CA GLU A 821 -37.26 22.86 17.36
C GLU A 821 -36.69 21.47 17.02
N ASN A 822 -36.31 21.23 15.77
CA ASN A 822 -35.79 19.93 15.29
C ASN A 822 -34.28 19.94 15.02
N ILE A 823 -33.55 20.93 15.54
CA ILE A 823 -32.12 21.12 15.21
C ILE A 823 -31.25 19.94 15.66
N PHE A 824 -31.56 19.28 16.78
CA PHE A 824 -30.83 18.09 17.26
C PHE A 824 -30.95 16.92 16.28
N PHE A 825 -32.18 16.60 15.89
CA PHE A 825 -32.41 15.55 14.89
C PHE A 825 -31.67 15.88 13.60
N LEU A 826 -31.81 17.10 13.07
CA LEU A 826 -31.16 17.49 11.81
C LEU A 826 -29.64 17.41 11.90
N HIS A 827 -29.04 17.82 13.02
CA HIS A 827 -27.60 17.79 13.20
C HIS A 827 -27.06 16.37 13.37
N ALA A 828 -27.67 15.56 14.24
CA ALA A 828 -27.27 14.16 14.44
C ALA A 828 -27.53 13.31 13.17
N PHE A 829 -28.69 13.46 12.53
CA PHE A 829 -29.07 12.61 11.40
C PHE A 829 -28.22 12.91 10.15
N SER A 830 -27.78 14.17 9.99
CA SER A 830 -26.86 14.58 8.92
C SER A 830 -25.38 14.29 9.20
N GLY A 831 -25.07 13.75 10.38
CA GLY A 831 -23.74 13.33 10.81
C GLY A 831 -23.08 14.29 11.80
N CYS A 832 -22.67 13.76 12.94
CA CYS A 832 -21.90 14.47 13.98
C CYS A 832 -20.69 13.62 14.41
N ASP A 833 -20.22 13.74 15.65
CA ASP A 833 -19.09 12.92 16.12
C ASP A 833 -19.45 11.43 16.22
N THR A 834 -20.67 11.12 16.64
CA THR A 834 -21.16 9.76 16.95
C THR A 834 -22.09 9.19 15.87
N THR A 835 -22.42 9.96 14.84
CA THR A 835 -23.25 9.51 13.71
C THR A 835 -22.58 9.85 12.39
N SER A 836 -22.89 9.09 11.34
CA SER A 836 -22.25 9.31 10.05
C SER A 836 -22.87 10.43 9.23
N SER A 837 -22.04 11.17 8.49
CA SER A 837 -22.54 11.92 7.33
C SER A 837 -22.89 10.99 6.17
N LEU A 838 -23.79 11.42 5.28
CA LEU A 838 -24.10 10.69 4.04
C LEU A 838 -23.15 11.11 2.91
N PHE A 839 -22.71 10.15 2.09
CA PHE A 839 -21.83 10.41 0.96
C PHE A 839 -22.42 11.44 0.00
N ASN A 840 -21.67 12.52 -0.27
CA ASN A 840 -22.06 13.62 -1.17
C ASN A 840 -23.42 14.28 -0.85
N ILE A 841 -23.85 14.27 0.42
CA ILE A 841 -25.04 15.00 0.86
C ILE A 841 -24.67 15.98 1.97
N GLY A 842 -24.83 17.28 1.68
CA GLY A 842 -24.58 18.35 2.63
C GLY A 842 -25.71 18.56 3.65
N LYS A 843 -25.38 19.10 4.82
CA LYS A 843 -26.32 19.35 5.93
C LYS A 843 -27.52 20.23 5.54
N THR A 844 -27.33 21.19 4.64
CA THR A 844 -28.41 22.07 4.14
C THR A 844 -29.53 21.30 3.43
N LYS A 845 -29.24 20.15 2.82
CA LYS A 845 -30.25 19.31 2.15
C LYS A 845 -31.27 18.75 3.15
N PHE A 846 -30.85 18.46 4.39
CA PHE A 846 -31.73 17.99 5.46
C PHE A 846 -32.68 19.11 5.92
N ILE A 847 -32.19 20.35 6.01
CA ILE A 847 -33.00 21.53 6.29
C ILE A 847 -34.02 21.78 5.17
N THR A 848 -33.62 21.62 3.91
CA THR A 848 -34.55 21.74 2.78
C THR A 848 -35.60 20.62 2.81
N ALA A 849 -35.22 19.39 3.16
CA ALA A 849 -36.15 18.26 3.24
C ALA A 849 -37.27 18.49 4.25
N ILE A 850 -36.95 18.95 5.47
CA ILE A 850 -37.95 19.23 6.51
C ILE A 850 -38.84 20.44 6.17
N LYS A 851 -38.31 21.44 5.44
CA LYS A 851 -39.09 22.60 4.99
C LYS A 851 -40.13 22.23 3.92
N ASN A 852 -39.75 21.33 3.00
CA ASN A 852 -40.58 20.99 1.85
C ASN A 852 -41.65 19.91 2.16
N HIS A 853 -41.55 19.24 3.31
CA HIS A 853 -42.46 18.14 3.69
C HIS A 853 -43.02 18.38 5.09
N SER A 854 -44.19 19.03 5.17
CA SER A 854 -44.86 19.33 6.45
C SER A 854 -45.18 18.07 7.27
N GLN A 855 -45.48 16.94 6.63
CA GLN A 855 -45.71 15.65 7.29
C GLN A 855 -44.46 15.11 8.02
N LEU A 856 -43.25 15.43 7.53
CA LEU A 856 -42.01 15.03 8.19
C LEU A 856 -41.74 15.86 9.46
N GLN A 857 -42.29 17.06 9.58
CA GLN A 857 -42.07 17.93 10.74
C GLN A 857 -42.62 17.32 12.02
N SER A 858 -43.87 16.84 12.00
CA SER A 858 -44.48 16.15 13.14
C SER A 858 -43.86 14.78 13.39
N ALA A 859 -43.38 14.10 12.35
CA ALA A 859 -42.81 12.77 12.48
C ALA A 859 -41.44 12.80 13.19
N VAL A 860 -40.57 13.76 12.86
CA VAL A 860 -39.23 13.83 13.49
C VAL A 860 -39.26 14.20 14.97
N GLU A 861 -40.38 14.71 15.50
CA GLU A 861 -40.55 14.94 16.95
C GLU A 861 -40.45 13.66 17.76
N LEU A 862 -40.73 12.50 17.15
CA LEU A 862 -40.56 11.19 17.78
C LEU A 862 -39.14 10.97 18.31
N PHE A 863 -38.13 11.57 17.67
CA PHE A 863 -36.73 11.44 18.11
C PHE A 863 -36.45 12.13 19.45
N LYS A 864 -37.33 13.04 19.90
CA LYS A 864 -37.20 13.76 21.17
C LYS A 864 -37.92 13.05 22.31
N LEU A 865 -38.93 12.22 22.01
CA LEU A 865 -39.69 11.50 23.03
C LEU A 865 -38.78 10.51 23.75
N LYS A 866 -38.79 10.53 25.09
CA LYS A 866 -37.93 9.65 25.92
C LYS A 866 -38.15 8.16 25.66
N ASN A 867 -39.40 7.79 25.37
CA ASN A 867 -39.82 6.42 25.09
C ASN A 867 -40.64 6.43 23.79
N VAL A 868 -40.19 5.65 22.81
CA VAL A 868 -40.85 5.47 21.53
C VAL A 868 -40.69 4.02 21.10
N ALA A 869 -41.70 3.48 20.40
CA ALA A 869 -41.57 2.16 19.80
C ALA A 869 -40.51 2.20 18.69
N THR A 870 -39.52 1.31 18.77
CA THR A 870 -38.35 1.28 17.88
C THR A 870 -38.74 1.22 16.39
N GLU A 871 -39.76 0.43 16.02
CA GLU A 871 -40.23 0.33 14.64
C GLU A 871 -40.87 1.63 14.11
N MET A 872 -41.55 2.39 14.97
CA MET A 872 -42.12 3.68 14.60
C MET A 872 -41.02 4.73 14.35
N LEU A 873 -39.97 4.69 15.17
CA LEU A 873 -38.78 5.53 15.00
C LEU A 873 -38.06 5.23 13.68
N ILE A 874 -37.90 3.94 13.37
CA ILE A 874 -37.20 3.49 12.17
C ILE A 874 -37.97 3.86 10.91
N SER A 875 -39.26 3.51 10.83
CA SER A 875 -40.11 3.88 9.71
C SER A 875 -40.10 5.40 9.45
N THR A 876 -40.12 6.20 10.52
CA THR A 876 -40.02 7.67 10.41
C THR A 876 -38.65 8.12 9.86
N GLY A 877 -37.56 7.57 10.38
CA GLY A 877 -36.21 7.87 9.89
C GLY A 877 -35.99 7.46 8.43
N GLU A 878 -36.56 6.33 8.01
CA GLU A 878 -36.52 5.85 6.63
C GLU A 878 -37.27 6.80 5.68
N LEU A 879 -38.48 7.22 6.05
CA LEU A 879 -39.24 8.23 5.29
C LEU A 879 -38.46 9.54 5.16
N PHE A 880 -37.73 9.95 6.20
CA PHE A 880 -36.88 11.13 6.13
C PHE A 880 -35.70 10.93 5.17
N LEU A 881 -35.05 9.76 5.17
CA LEU A 881 -33.99 9.42 4.21
C LEU A 881 -34.53 9.40 2.77
N ILE A 882 -35.72 8.83 2.54
CA ILE A 882 -36.38 8.84 1.23
C ILE A 882 -36.50 10.28 0.71
N ALA A 883 -36.98 11.21 1.53
CA ALA A 883 -37.07 12.62 1.16
C ALA A 883 -35.71 13.27 0.91
N VAL A 884 -34.69 12.98 1.73
CA VAL A 884 -33.31 13.50 1.55
C VAL A 884 -32.68 12.99 0.25
N TYR A 885 -32.97 11.76 -0.16
CA TYR A 885 -32.52 11.18 -1.43
C TYR A 885 -33.43 11.55 -2.62
N GLY A 886 -34.48 12.37 -2.40
CA GLY A 886 -35.36 12.88 -3.44
C GLY A 886 -36.38 11.86 -3.97
N GLY A 887 -36.82 10.92 -3.12
CA GLY A 887 -37.94 10.03 -3.41
C GLY A 887 -39.27 10.79 -3.56
N SER A 888 -40.24 10.18 -4.26
CA SER A 888 -41.59 10.74 -4.40
C SER A 888 -42.44 10.46 -3.14
N LYS A 889 -43.62 11.08 -3.04
CA LYS A 889 -44.52 10.90 -1.88
C LYS A 889 -45.11 9.50 -1.77
N GLU A 890 -45.12 8.76 -2.87
CA GLU A 890 -45.63 7.39 -2.99
C GLU A 890 -44.55 6.33 -2.66
N GLU A 891 -43.29 6.74 -2.53
CA GLU A 891 -42.18 5.84 -2.19
C GLU A 891 -42.15 5.55 -0.69
N SER A 892 -42.32 4.28 -0.32
CA SER A 892 -42.34 3.84 1.08
C SER A 892 -41.15 2.97 1.49
N SER A 893 -40.27 2.60 0.56
CA SER A 893 -39.12 1.71 0.82
C SER A 893 -37.80 2.33 0.35
N LEU A 894 -36.80 2.33 1.24
CA LEU A 894 -35.45 2.77 0.89
C LEU A 894 -34.80 1.82 -0.11
N ASN A 895 -35.04 0.52 -0.02
CA ASN A 895 -34.52 -0.47 -0.97
C ASN A 895 -35.11 -0.25 -2.38
N SER A 896 -36.39 0.09 -2.47
CA SER A 896 -37.04 0.45 -3.74
C SER A 896 -36.46 1.74 -4.34
N LEU A 897 -36.23 2.76 -3.51
CA LEU A 897 -35.55 3.99 -3.92
C LEU A 897 -34.10 3.74 -4.36
N ARG A 898 -33.38 2.86 -3.64
CA ARG A 898 -32.00 2.45 -3.93
C ARG A 898 -31.88 1.83 -5.32
N TYR A 899 -32.84 0.96 -5.71
CA TYR A 899 -32.92 0.45 -7.07
C TYR A 899 -33.09 1.56 -8.12
N LYS A 900 -34.02 2.51 -7.91
CA LYS A 900 -34.22 3.63 -8.83
C LYS A 900 -32.96 4.49 -9.00
N HIS A 901 -32.24 4.76 -7.91
CA HIS A 901 -30.96 5.48 -7.94
C HIS A 901 -29.88 4.69 -8.65
N PHE A 902 -29.85 3.37 -8.46
CA PHE A 902 -28.94 2.49 -9.18
C PHE A 902 -29.17 2.57 -10.70
N VAL A 903 -30.42 2.40 -11.16
CA VAL A 903 -30.75 2.50 -12.60
C VAL A 903 -30.31 3.85 -13.19
N LYS A 904 -30.55 4.95 -12.46
CA LYS A 904 -30.13 6.30 -12.89
C LYS A 904 -28.62 6.52 -12.86
N ALA A 905 -27.91 5.87 -11.95
CA ALA A 905 -26.46 5.99 -11.84
C ALA A 905 -25.73 5.09 -12.85
N ALA A 906 -26.29 3.92 -13.15
CA ALA A 906 -25.76 2.95 -14.10
C ALA A 906 -25.76 3.47 -15.56
N SER A 907 -26.59 4.48 -15.88
CA SER A 907 -26.59 5.12 -17.20
C SER A 907 -25.44 6.12 -17.43
N LYS A 908 -24.53 6.29 -16.45
CA LYS A 908 -23.39 7.22 -16.52
C LYS A 908 -22.08 6.47 -16.82
N ASN A 909 -21.13 7.14 -17.48
CA ASN A 909 -19.80 6.58 -17.82
C ASN A 909 -18.94 6.15 -16.62
N LYS A 910 -19.27 6.60 -15.40
CA LYS A 910 -18.61 6.19 -14.15
C LYS A 910 -19.66 5.93 -13.07
N PHE A 911 -19.67 4.73 -12.50
CA PHE A 911 -20.56 4.32 -11.43
C PHE A 911 -19.80 4.24 -10.10
N ASN A 912 -20.40 4.77 -9.02
CA ASN A 912 -19.88 4.65 -7.66
C ASN A 912 -21.01 4.22 -6.73
N LEU A 913 -20.85 3.05 -6.12
CA LEU A 913 -21.85 2.43 -5.25
C LEU A 913 -22.16 3.28 -4.00
N ALA A 914 -21.23 4.11 -3.53
CA ALA A 914 -21.44 5.00 -2.39
C ALA A 914 -22.50 6.11 -2.63
N VAL A 915 -22.85 6.39 -3.89
CA VAL A 915 -23.87 7.40 -4.26
C VAL A 915 -25.29 6.93 -3.94
N LEU A 916 -25.50 5.62 -3.84
CA LEU A 916 -26.81 5.04 -3.60
C LEU A 916 -27.31 5.36 -2.16
N PRO A 917 -28.64 5.45 -1.95
CA PRO A 917 -29.22 5.43 -0.60
C PRO A 917 -28.71 4.23 0.21
N PRO A 918 -28.49 4.31 1.53
CA PRO A 918 -28.17 3.14 2.35
C PRO A 918 -29.29 2.08 2.24
N THR A 919 -28.94 0.82 2.47
CA THR A 919 -29.94 -0.26 2.64
C THR A 919 -30.79 -0.01 3.88
N GLU A 920 -31.99 -0.60 3.94
CA GLU A 920 -32.86 -0.49 5.13
C GLU A 920 -32.15 -0.96 6.41
N SER A 921 -31.39 -2.06 6.34
CA SER A 921 -30.59 -2.58 7.46
C SER A 921 -29.53 -1.60 7.95
N SER A 922 -28.78 -0.99 7.03
CA SER A 922 -27.77 0.03 7.33
C SER A 922 -28.39 1.35 7.83
N ALA A 923 -29.53 1.75 7.24
CA ALA A 923 -30.29 2.93 7.62
C ALA A 923 -30.83 2.79 9.04
N ARG A 924 -31.40 1.63 9.39
CA ARG A 924 -31.88 1.30 10.73
C ARG A 924 -30.81 1.57 11.79
N GLN A 925 -29.58 1.09 11.58
CA GLN A 925 -28.50 1.32 12.54
C GLN A 925 -28.11 2.81 12.66
N HIS A 926 -28.12 3.56 11.56
CA HIS A 926 -27.89 5.01 11.58
C HIS A 926 -29.00 5.77 12.31
N ILE A 927 -30.26 5.34 12.14
CA ILE A 927 -31.44 5.91 12.81
C ILE A 927 -31.35 5.68 14.33
N LEU A 928 -31.04 4.46 14.76
CA LEU A 928 -30.88 4.12 16.18
C LEU A 928 -29.78 4.97 16.84
N ARG A 929 -28.61 5.09 16.20
CA ARG A 929 -27.53 5.95 16.71
C ARG A 929 -27.93 7.42 16.77
N THR A 930 -28.70 7.90 15.80
CA THR A 930 -29.23 9.27 15.81
C THR A 930 -30.14 9.48 17.01
N TYR A 931 -31.08 8.58 17.25
CA TYR A 931 -31.96 8.66 18.40
C TYR A 931 -31.19 8.64 19.72
N HIS A 932 -30.24 7.70 19.87
CA HIS A 932 -29.34 7.66 21.02
C HIS A 932 -28.68 9.02 21.24
N GLN A 933 -28.05 9.60 20.21
CA GLN A 933 -27.38 10.89 20.33
C GLN A 933 -28.32 12.04 20.73
N VAL A 934 -29.51 12.10 20.13
CA VAL A 934 -30.52 13.12 20.47
C VAL A 934 -30.96 12.97 21.93
N GLN A 935 -31.18 11.73 22.39
CA GLN A 935 -31.54 11.47 23.79
C GLN A 935 -30.42 11.83 24.76
N THR A 936 -29.16 11.55 24.41
CA THR A 936 -27.99 11.97 25.18
C THR A 936 -27.96 13.50 25.35
N TRP A 937 -28.17 14.26 24.28
CA TRP A 937 -28.23 15.73 24.36
C TRP A 937 -29.40 16.26 25.18
N LEU A 938 -30.52 15.53 25.23
CA LEU A 938 -31.67 15.85 26.08
C LEU A 938 -31.50 15.40 27.55
N GLY A 939 -30.33 14.85 27.92
CA GLY A 939 -30.04 14.38 29.28
C GLY A 939 -30.68 13.04 29.62
N ASN A 940 -31.16 12.27 28.64
CA ASN A 940 -31.71 10.94 28.84
C ASN A 940 -30.65 9.88 28.56
N TYR A 941 -30.28 9.10 29.58
CA TYR A 941 -29.42 7.93 29.40
C TYR A 941 -30.16 6.82 28.64
N LYS A 942 -29.46 6.24 27.66
CA LYS A 942 -29.86 5.06 26.89
C LYS A 942 -28.61 4.18 26.74
N ASP A 943 -28.77 2.87 26.86
CA ASP A 943 -27.65 1.94 26.69
C ASP A 943 -27.20 1.91 25.22
N PRO A 944 -25.97 2.32 24.87
CA PRO A 944 -25.51 2.35 23.49
C PRO A 944 -25.68 1.03 22.73
N GLU A 945 -25.55 -0.12 23.41
CA GLU A 945 -25.63 -1.45 22.77
C GLU A 945 -27.04 -1.77 22.24
N GLU A 946 -28.08 -1.14 22.80
CA GLU A 946 -29.45 -1.25 22.31
C GLU A 946 -29.73 -0.31 21.11
N TRP A 947 -28.85 0.66 20.85
CA TRP A 947 -29.09 1.76 19.91
C TRP A 947 -27.99 1.90 18.85
N GLY A 948 -27.57 0.78 18.26
CA GLY A 948 -26.74 0.74 17.06
C GLY A 948 -25.23 0.83 17.31
N TRP A 949 -24.81 0.51 18.53
CA TRP A 949 -23.41 0.28 18.94
C TRP A 949 -23.22 -1.15 19.44
N ARG A 950 -21.97 -1.58 19.52
CA ARG A 950 -21.59 -2.85 20.16
C ARG A 950 -20.34 -2.65 21.01
N GLN A 951 -20.25 -3.29 22.16
CA GLN A 951 -19.03 -3.31 22.95
C GLN A 951 -17.99 -4.24 22.31
N THR A 952 -16.72 -3.81 22.29
CA THR A 952 -15.56 -4.60 21.84
C THR A 952 -14.39 -4.42 22.81
N TYR A 953 -13.32 -5.21 22.68
CA TYR A 953 -12.08 -5.01 23.44
C TYR A 953 -11.44 -3.63 23.18
N ALA A 954 -11.74 -3.00 22.04
CA ALA A 954 -11.30 -1.67 21.67
C ALA A 954 -12.30 -0.57 22.07
N GLY A 955 -13.29 -0.86 22.92
CA GLY A 955 -14.39 0.05 23.29
C GLY A 955 -15.62 -0.08 22.39
N LEU A 956 -16.55 0.90 22.49
CA LEU A 956 -17.79 0.92 21.69
C LEU A 956 -17.50 1.17 20.20
N GLN A 957 -18.04 0.31 19.34
CA GLN A 957 -17.97 0.46 17.89
C GLN A 957 -19.37 0.51 17.26
N PRO A 958 -19.57 1.27 16.17
CA PRO A 958 -20.87 1.36 15.52
C PRO A 958 -21.22 0.07 14.78
N ILE A 959 -22.44 -0.43 14.97
CA ILE A 959 -22.98 -1.53 14.15
C ILE A 959 -23.25 -0.97 12.76
N GLN A 960 -22.54 -1.46 11.76
CA GLN A 960 -22.63 -0.91 10.40
C GLN A 960 -23.91 -1.33 9.70
N THR A 961 -24.21 -2.63 9.74
CA THR A 961 -25.40 -3.28 9.18
C THR A 961 -25.59 -4.62 9.92
N THR A 962 -26.82 -5.16 9.96
CA THR A 962 -27.09 -6.50 10.50
C THR A 962 -27.15 -7.56 9.41
N ASP A 963 -27.21 -7.15 8.15
CA ASP A 963 -27.33 -8.05 7.02
C ASP A 963 -25.95 -8.51 6.53
N GLN A 964 -25.92 -9.65 5.85
CA GLN A 964 -24.71 -10.02 5.10
C GLN A 964 -24.44 -9.00 3.99
N PRO A 965 -23.19 -8.68 3.66
CA PRO A 965 -22.84 -7.83 2.52
C PRO A 965 -23.51 -8.16 1.17
N ALA A 966 -23.89 -9.42 0.91
CA ALA A 966 -24.59 -9.81 -0.31
C ALA A 966 -25.52 -11.02 -0.07
N PRO A 967 -26.52 -11.25 -0.93
CA PRO A 967 -27.36 -12.43 -0.88
C PRO A 967 -26.54 -13.73 -0.88
N PRO A 968 -26.89 -14.75 -0.08
CA PRO A 968 -26.15 -16.02 -0.03
C PRO A 968 -25.96 -16.68 -1.40
N GLN A 969 -26.95 -16.55 -2.30
CA GLN A 969 -26.85 -17.07 -3.67
C GLN A 969 -25.70 -16.45 -4.49
N LEU A 970 -25.41 -15.15 -4.33
CA LEU A 970 -24.29 -14.49 -5.00
C LEU A 970 -22.95 -14.82 -4.35
N LEU A 971 -22.94 -14.97 -3.03
CA LEU A 971 -21.75 -15.39 -2.28
C LEU A 971 -21.37 -16.83 -2.65
N ARG A 972 -22.36 -17.72 -2.80
CA ARG A 972 -22.21 -19.14 -3.17
C ARG A 972 -22.00 -19.38 -4.67
N LEU A 973 -22.09 -18.35 -5.51
CA LEU A 973 -21.85 -18.51 -6.95
C LEU A 973 -20.38 -18.86 -7.20
N ILE A 974 -20.13 -20.15 -7.40
CA ILE A 974 -18.83 -20.70 -7.77
C ILE A 974 -18.93 -21.28 -9.18
N SER A 975 -17.94 -20.98 -10.01
CA SER A 975 -17.80 -21.58 -11.35
C SER A 975 -16.81 -22.73 -11.30
N CYS A 976 -17.06 -23.77 -12.10
CA CYS A 976 -16.05 -24.78 -12.37
C CYS A 976 -15.37 -24.51 -13.72
N LYS A 977 -14.13 -24.96 -13.85
CA LYS A 977 -13.39 -25.00 -15.11
C LYS A 977 -13.26 -26.44 -15.63
N CYS A 978 -14.29 -27.26 -15.41
CA CYS A 978 -14.24 -28.66 -15.83
C CYS A 978 -14.36 -28.74 -17.35
N LYS A 979 -13.33 -29.27 -18.02
CA LYS A 979 -13.31 -29.43 -19.47
C LYS A 979 -14.40 -30.37 -19.97
N GLU A 980 -14.66 -31.48 -19.27
CA GLU A 980 -15.70 -32.45 -19.62
C GLU A 980 -16.38 -33.06 -18.38
N ASN A 981 -17.65 -33.46 -18.53
CA ASN A 981 -18.39 -34.35 -17.64
C ASN A 981 -18.59 -34.02 -16.15
N CYS A 982 -18.25 -32.81 -15.67
CA CYS A 982 -18.49 -32.27 -14.30
C CYS A 982 -18.76 -33.32 -13.19
N SER A 983 -17.82 -34.27 -13.07
CA SER A 983 -17.91 -35.45 -12.22
C SER A 983 -17.36 -35.13 -10.82
N GLY A 984 -16.84 -36.12 -10.09
CA GLY A 984 -16.39 -35.96 -8.70
C GLY A 984 -15.35 -34.87 -8.46
N ALA A 985 -14.62 -34.41 -9.49
CA ALA A 985 -13.64 -33.32 -9.39
C ALA A 985 -14.24 -31.90 -9.50
N CYS A 986 -15.50 -31.78 -9.93
CA CYS A 986 -16.15 -30.50 -10.18
C CYS A 986 -16.31 -29.66 -8.91
N GLY A 987 -15.81 -28.42 -8.95
CA GLY A 987 -15.94 -27.47 -7.83
C GLY A 987 -17.39 -27.18 -7.45
N CYS A 988 -18.28 -27.02 -8.44
CA CYS A 988 -19.72 -26.86 -8.21
C CYS A 988 -20.31 -28.09 -7.51
N ARG A 989 -20.02 -29.30 -8.03
CA ARG A 989 -20.52 -30.55 -7.46
C ARG A 989 -20.01 -30.81 -6.03
N LYS A 990 -18.74 -30.51 -5.76
CA LYS A 990 -18.13 -30.66 -4.42
C LYS A 990 -18.73 -29.72 -3.39
N ALA A 991 -19.17 -28.53 -3.81
CA ALA A 991 -19.90 -27.61 -2.95
C ALA A 991 -21.40 -27.90 -2.91
N GLY A 992 -21.85 -29.05 -3.45
CA GLY A 992 -23.26 -29.45 -3.43
C GLY A 992 -24.18 -28.66 -4.36
N ILE A 993 -23.64 -27.89 -5.31
CA ILE A 993 -24.45 -27.07 -6.24
C ILE A 993 -24.35 -27.54 -7.70
N LYS A 994 -25.38 -27.26 -8.49
CA LYS A 994 -25.40 -27.53 -9.93
C LYS A 994 -24.52 -26.54 -10.68
N CYS A 995 -23.88 -27.00 -11.76
CA CYS A 995 -23.15 -26.14 -12.69
C CYS A 995 -24.13 -25.19 -13.39
N SER A 996 -23.76 -23.92 -13.48
CA SER A 996 -24.53 -22.88 -14.15
C SER A 996 -23.77 -22.33 -15.37
N THR A 997 -24.38 -21.37 -16.05
CA THR A 997 -23.84 -20.67 -17.23
C THR A 997 -22.51 -19.97 -16.98
N ILE A 998 -22.14 -19.70 -15.72
CA ILE A 998 -20.85 -19.09 -15.35
C ILE A 998 -19.68 -20.10 -15.34
N CYS A 999 -19.96 -21.40 -15.47
CA CYS A 999 -18.93 -22.44 -15.53
C CYS A 999 -18.20 -22.42 -16.87
N TYR A 1000 -16.91 -22.09 -16.84
CA TYR A 1000 -16.08 -21.72 -18.00
C TYR A 1000 -16.20 -22.62 -19.23
N HIS A 1001 -16.23 -23.94 -19.04
CA HIS A 1001 -16.27 -24.90 -20.15
C HIS A 1001 -17.62 -25.61 -20.32
N CYS A 1002 -18.42 -25.73 -19.26
CA CYS A 1002 -19.62 -26.56 -19.30
C CYS A 1002 -20.93 -25.79 -19.40
N SER A 1003 -20.90 -24.51 -19.01
CA SER A 1003 -22.03 -23.56 -19.03
C SER A 1003 -23.34 -24.11 -18.43
N GLY A 1004 -23.27 -25.15 -17.60
CA GLY A 1004 -24.43 -25.85 -17.06
C GLY A 1004 -25.24 -26.67 -18.07
N GLN A 1005 -24.94 -26.63 -19.37
CA GLN A 1005 -25.76 -27.24 -20.43
C GLN A 1005 -25.22 -28.58 -20.95
N MET A 1006 -23.91 -28.82 -20.84
CA MET A 1006 -23.27 -30.04 -21.36
C MET A 1006 -22.56 -30.83 -20.26
N CYS A 1007 -23.15 -30.90 -19.07
CA CYS A 1007 -22.50 -31.61 -17.96
C CYS A 1007 -23.45 -32.36 -17.03
N THR A 1008 -22.93 -33.44 -16.45
CA THR A 1008 -23.64 -34.32 -15.51
C THR A 1008 -24.09 -33.63 -14.22
N ASN A 1009 -23.62 -32.40 -13.98
CA ASN A 1009 -23.97 -31.58 -12.83
C ASN A 1009 -24.82 -30.34 -13.22
N GLY A 1010 -25.35 -30.27 -14.45
CA GLY A 1010 -26.19 -29.18 -14.94
C GLY A 1010 -27.64 -29.26 -14.47
N VAL A 1011 -28.43 -28.23 -14.79
CA VAL A 1011 -29.89 -28.19 -14.55
C VAL A 1011 -30.60 -28.75 -15.77
N THR A 1012 -31.45 -29.76 -15.60
CA THR A 1012 -32.26 -30.34 -16.68
C THR A 1012 -33.35 -29.35 -17.08
N THR A 1013 -33.23 -28.71 -18.24
CA THR A 1013 -34.28 -27.85 -18.79
C THR A 1013 -35.42 -28.71 -19.34
N VAL A 1014 -36.64 -28.49 -18.83
CA VAL A 1014 -37.87 -29.02 -19.40
C VAL A 1014 -38.13 -28.29 -20.72
N GLU A 1015 -38.31 -29.07 -21.79
CA GLU A 1015 -38.61 -28.61 -23.14
C GLU A 1015 -39.97 -27.89 -23.18
N ILE A 1016 -40.00 -26.70 -23.78
CA ILE A 1016 -41.21 -26.15 -24.40
C ILE A 1016 -40.86 -25.87 -25.86
N SER A 1017 -41.73 -26.40 -26.72
CA SER A 1017 -41.61 -26.60 -28.16
C SER A 1017 -41.52 -25.31 -28.99
N ASN A 1018 -40.84 -25.47 -30.14
CA ASN A 1018 -40.70 -24.59 -31.30
C ASN A 1018 -41.96 -23.78 -31.66
N ASP A 1019 -41.75 -22.53 -32.10
CA ASP A 1019 -42.01 -22.15 -33.49
C ASP A 1019 -41.21 -20.90 -33.89
N GLU A 1020 -40.47 -21.07 -34.99
CA GLU A 1020 -40.02 -20.14 -36.05
C GLU A 1020 -39.70 -18.67 -35.70
N PHE A 1021 -38.43 -18.28 -35.86
CA PHE A 1021 -38.00 -17.24 -36.81
C PHE A 1021 -36.47 -17.34 -37.01
N GLU A 1022 -36.07 -17.84 -38.18
CA GLU A 1022 -34.69 -17.75 -38.68
C GLU A 1022 -34.44 -16.33 -39.21
N GLU A 1023 -33.44 -15.63 -38.65
CA GLU A 1023 -32.67 -14.62 -39.39
C GLU A 1023 -31.19 -14.77 -39.03
N THR A 1024 -30.42 -15.15 -40.03
CA THR A 1024 -28.97 -15.36 -39.99
C THR A 1024 -28.24 -14.02 -40.00
N TRP A 1025 -27.42 -13.75 -38.98
CA TRP A 1025 -26.35 -12.76 -39.04
C TRP A 1025 -25.06 -13.41 -38.51
N ASP A 1026 -24.08 -13.52 -39.40
CA ASP A 1026 -22.68 -13.81 -39.08
C ASP A 1026 -22.19 -12.92 -37.92
N ILE A 1027 -21.64 -13.55 -36.88
CA ILE A 1027 -20.82 -12.87 -35.87
C ILE A 1027 -19.46 -13.55 -35.86
N ASN A 1028 -18.49 -12.80 -36.37
CA ASN A 1028 -17.05 -13.05 -36.21
C ASN A 1028 -16.72 -13.33 -34.74
N ASP A 1029 -16.01 -14.42 -34.51
CA ASP A 1029 -15.22 -14.67 -33.31
C ASP A 1029 -14.12 -13.60 -33.20
N ASP A 1030 -14.35 -12.60 -32.35
CA ASP A 1030 -13.33 -11.68 -31.87
C ASP A 1030 -13.69 -11.26 -30.43
N VAL A 1031 -13.46 -12.17 -29.48
CA VAL A 1031 -13.28 -11.80 -28.07
C VAL A 1031 -11.78 -11.73 -27.82
N GLN A 1032 -11.21 -10.59 -28.21
CA GLN A 1032 -9.91 -10.13 -27.75
C GLN A 1032 -9.96 -10.07 -26.22
N GLU A 1033 -9.13 -10.89 -25.57
CA GLU A 1033 -8.69 -10.63 -24.20
C GLU A 1033 -8.14 -9.21 -24.16
N ASN A 1034 -8.83 -8.36 -23.40
CA ASN A 1034 -8.45 -6.98 -23.19
C ASN A 1034 -7.24 -6.96 -22.23
N THR A 1035 -6.09 -7.42 -22.71
CA THR A 1035 -4.77 -7.08 -22.19
C THR A 1035 -4.48 -5.65 -22.62
N GLN A 1036 -5.09 -4.69 -21.91
CA GLN A 1036 -4.46 -3.38 -21.80
C GLN A 1036 -3.15 -3.60 -21.04
N ALA A 1037 -2.07 -3.83 -21.81
CA ALA A 1037 -0.71 -3.62 -21.38
C ALA A 1037 -0.62 -2.17 -20.90
N GLY A 1038 -0.76 -1.99 -19.58
CA GLY A 1038 -0.44 -0.74 -18.94
C GLY A 1038 1.01 -0.45 -19.28
N THR A 1039 1.24 0.68 -19.94
CA THR A 1039 2.55 1.27 -20.14
C THR A 1039 3.22 1.44 -18.78
N GLU A 1040 4.09 0.52 -18.41
CA GLU A 1040 4.92 0.59 -17.22
C GLU A 1040 6.16 1.42 -17.55
N ASP A 1041 6.16 2.68 -17.08
CA ASP A 1041 7.36 3.50 -16.98
C ASP A 1041 8.31 2.86 -15.96
N TYR A 1042 9.26 2.08 -16.45
CA TYR A 1042 10.41 1.55 -15.68
C TYR A 1042 11.53 2.59 -15.54
N ALA A 1043 11.19 3.87 -15.52
CA ALA A 1043 12.15 4.91 -15.18
C ALA A 1043 12.47 4.81 -13.67
N LEU A 1044 13.75 4.62 -13.34
CA LEU A 1044 14.28 5.12 -12.08
C LEU A 1044 14.03 6.63 -12.11
N ASP A 1045 12.95 7.07 -11.48
CA ASP A 1045 12.61 8.48 -11.32
C ASP A 1045 13.85 9.21 -10.78
N GLU A 1046 14.49 10.02 -11.62
CA GLU A 1046 15.26 11.15 -11.12
C GLU A 1046 14.27 12.01 -10.33
N GLU A 1047 14.49 12.07 -9.01
CA GLU A 1047 13.62 12.76 -8.08
C GLU A 1047 13.42 14.21 -8.54
N ASN A 1048 12.21 14.52 -9.03
CA ASN A 1048 11.75 15.89 -9.20
C ASN A 1048 11.81 16.58 -7.83
N VAL A 1049 12.79 17.46 -7.65
CA VAL A 1049 12.83 18.43 -6.57
C VAL A 1049 11.67 19.40 -6.79
N ILE A 1050 10.53 19.12 -6.18
CA ILE A 1050 9.50 20.12 -5.90
C ILE A 1050 9.58 20.40 -4.40
N GLY A 1051 10.58 21.19 -4.03
CA GLY A 1051 10.60 21.96 -2.80
C GLY A 1051 10.35 23.41 -3.16
N LEU A 1052 9.10 23.86 -3.09
CA LEU A 1052 8.81 25.28 -2.93
C LEU A 1052 9.16 25.64 -1.49
N ASP A 1053 10.40 26.08 -1.27
CA ASP A 1053 10.69 27.02 -0.20
C ASP A 1053 11.10 28.33 -0.87
N THR A 1054 10.17 29.29 -0.82
CA THR A 1054 10.37 30.66 -1.25
C THR A 1054 11.12 31.39 -0.16
N ASN A 1055 12.36 31.77 -0.44
CA ASN A 1055 13.11 32.95 0.04
C ASN A 1055 14.57 32.57 0.26
N ASP A 1056 15.44 32.93 -0.68
CA ASP A 1056 16.54 33.86 -0.38
C ASP A 1056 17.23 34.30 -1.67
N ASP A 1057 17.53 35.59 -1.71
CA ASP A 1057 18.10 36.36 -2.81
C ASP A 1057 19.41 35.78 -3.36
N TYR A 1058 19.47 35.50 -4.67
CA TYR A 1058 20.69 35.73 -5.46
C TYR A 1058 20.36 35.95 -6.95
N GLN A 1059 20.91 37.02 -7.50
CA GLN A 1059 20.59 37.61 -8.81
C GLN A 1059 20.93 36.73 -10.03
N PRO A 1060 20.26 36.94 -11.19
CA PRO A 1060 20.41 36.11 -12.38
C PRO A 1060 21.55 36.59 -13.29
N HIS A 1061 22.53 35.73 -13.56
CA HIS A 1061 23.47 35.94 -14.67
C HIS A 1061 23.41 34.78 -15.68
N GLU A 1062 23.00 35.18 -16.89
CA GLU A 1062 23.40 34.69 -18.20
C GLU A 1062 23.20 33.20 -18.57
N LYS A 1063 22.14 33.03 -19.37
CA LYS A 1063 21.98 31.98 -20.38
C LYS A 1063 23.31 31.72 -21.12
N ARG A 1064 23.95 30.58 -20.86
CA ARG A 1064 24.87 29.96 -21.82
C ARG A 1064 24.13 28.88 -22.60
N GLN A 1065 23.98 29.16 -23.89
CA GLN A 1065 23.64 28.22 -24.95
C GLN A 1065 24.57 27.00 -24.84
N ARG A 1066 23.97 25.81 -24.73
CA ARG A 1066 24.70 24.54 -24.83
C ARG A 1066 25.00 24.28 -26.31
N LEU A 1067 26.30 24.20 -26.59
CA LEU A 1067 26.87 23.43 -27.70
C LEU A 1067 26.75 21.93 -27.40
#